data_AF-A0A6P7MP62-F1
#
_entry.id   AF-A0A6P7MP62-F1
#
_cell.length_a   1.000
_cell.length_b   1.000
_cell.length_c   1.000
_cell.angle_alpha   90.00
_cell.angle_beta   90.00
_cell.angle_gamma   90.00
#
_symmetry.space_group_name_H-M   'P 1'
#
loop_
_entity.id
_entity.type
_entity.pdbx_description
1 polymer ?
#
loop_
_entity_poly.entity_id
_entity_poly.type
_entity_poly.pdbx_seq_one_letter_code
_entity_poly.pdbx_strand_id
1 'polypeptide(L)'
;MDHPQGTKEELEQMDAWFGEEGLGPGSTEEARLTWLWRSHQHTKSHLHRATRHLEVQRSQHQAEMAEVRKSLEQIRIFTEHKNALAQEIQDENDRLKDQLQRLISLQDAQVSEVAKMLYQQGLTELIHSSCSEQVAYLLVERASLLEISDVAAKPTRDENTADPPGAQKPGPGANTCQSCHKGESRHCQSPWKRLFGLHKASQSKCTSIPIEARPFNSQASSVERQFFRLERDLEEGSRRLAMAHSEIRRLTGELESAHLTQRAYEPEMQAAQEEVEQLRHEVEKLKKYEMAELRKAKEMNDRLDLEIRALRNRVRALDAEKSSLQELVVRLQKEVEDMEAELKEQQKSPNVQVACLQMGVQRLELVLQEQQQTPQTVQIKANQATEFSESWKAELSHSQKTCRDVQTELSAQTRRLLVKESEILSLKQNLDDLKVTNWTKDNTLHDQKLWKRKEAESHQQLQDATTTGDEEQPTKMHKEAGSTQASLQDECKALKDEICEALTCVDSERRKCHEMKQKHKAKLSRAKQKLEEETTWRDEKIKSLERELSLCSHSLAKGKELVARITEENEKLLVERRELLQHLNEEEHSKKESNLTACLSKCRVEFLETENKKLGSRIVRLSDQLGVLERTLQSMQPHHFTEDLKKNFFPHLSLQTSSVTMPVDAWRSDAEQSDLLSSPTSCKAADLPRSAEMGYLNLTSTQNCSSSPASHSASQSTVCVSELFNQSEASCR
;
A
#
# COMPACT_ATOMS: atom_id res chain seq x y z
N MET A 1 -36.73 24.48 86.96
CA MET A 1 -35.87 23.49 87.64
C MET A 1 -36.13 22.17 86.94
N ASP A 2 -35.63 22.03 85.71
CA ASP A 2 -35.80 20.81 84.91
C ASP A 2 -34.50 20.02 85.02
N HIS A 3 -34.55 18.94 85.79
CA HIS A 3 -33.45 17.97 85.87
C HIS A 3 -33.42 17.10 84.61
N PRO A 4 -32.24 16.79 84.04
CA PRO A 4 -32.13 16.30 82.66
C PRO A 4 -32.36 14.80 82.56
N GLN A 5 -33.57 14.39 82.14
CA GLN A 5 -33.91 13.00 81.81
C GLN A 5 -33.02 12.39 80.69
N GLY A 6 -32.40 13.21 79.83
CA GLY A 6 -31.51 12.72 78.76
C GLY A 6 -30.22 12.05 79.25
N THR A 7 -29.72 12.42 80.43
CA THR A 7 -28.44 11.87 80.95
C THR A 7 -28.53 10.40 81.32
N LYS A 8 -29.71 9.91 81.70
CA LYS A 8 -29.89 8.52 82.15
C LYS A 8 -29.99 7.55 80.96
N GLU A 9 -30.73 7.93 79.92
CA GLU A 9 -30.84 7.16 78.68
C GLU A 9 -29.50 7.11 77.91
N GLU A 10 -28.75 8.21 77.89
CA GLU A 10 -27.40 8.24 77.31
C GLU A 10 -26.42 7.33 78.08
N LEU A 11 -26.47 7.31 79.41
CA LEU A 11 -25.68 6.39 80.22
C LEU A 11 -26.07 4.92 80.00
N GLU A 12 -27.36 4.62 79.90
CA GLU A 12 -27.84 3.25 79.60
C GLU A 12 -27.42 2.78 78.21
N GLN A 13 -27.42 3.67 77.20
CA GLN A 13 -26.89 3.37 75.86
C GLN A 13 -25.37 3.17 75.87
N MET A 14 -24.63 3.97 76.63
CA MET A 14 -23.19 3.80 76.80
C MET A 14 -22.87 2.47 77.48
N ASP A 15 -23.63 2.09 78.51
CA ASP A 15 -23.46 0.82 79.23
C ASP A 15 -23.82 -0.39 78.36
N ALA A 16 -24.84 -0.28 77.50
CA ALA A 16 -25.12 -1.28 76.47
C ALA A 16 -23.96 -1.41 75.46
N TRP A 17 -23.39 -0.28 75.02
CA TRP A 17 -22.28 -0.26 74.07
C TRP A 17 -20.98 -0.83 74.67
N PHE A 18 -20.70 -0.53 75.94
CA PHE A 18 -19.60 -1.16 76.67
C PHE A 18 -19.80 -2.67 76.83
N GLY A 19 -21.05 -3.13 77.02
CA GLY A 19 -21.39 -4.55 77.08
C GLY A 19 -21.11 -5.29 75.77
N GLU A 20 -21.44 -4.68 74.62
CA GLU A 20 -21.17 -5.25 73.28
C GLU A 20 -19.66 -5.35 72.97
N GLU A 21 -18.87 -4.39 73.46
CA GLU A 21 -17.40 -4.34 73.29
C GLU A 21 -16.64 -5.15 74.37
N GLY A 22 -17.35 -5.85 75.27
CA GLY A 22 -16.77 -6.80 76.22
C GLY A 22 -16.21 -6.19 77.52
N LEU A 23 -16.57 -4.94 77.86
CA LEU A 23 -16.24 -4.33 79.15
C LEU A 23 -17.27 -4.75 80.20
N GLY A 24 -16.82 -5.49 81.23
CA GLY A 24 -17.72 -6.02 82.26
C GLY A 24 -18.40 -4.95 83.14
N PRO A 25 -19.60 -5.22 83.68
CA PRO A 25 -20.43 -4.24 84.40
C PRO A 25 -19.83 -3.67 85.71
N GLY A 26 -18.66 -4.17 86.15
CA GLY A 26 -17.92 -3.68 87.33
C GLY A 26 -16.62 -2.93 87.02
N SER A 27 -16.35 -2.56 85.77
CA SER A 27 -15.15 -1.79 85.40
C SER A 27 -15.13 -0.40 86.06
N THR A 28 -14.00 0.04 86.60
CA THR A 28 -13.83 1.38 87.18
C THR A 28 -14.14 2.48 86.17
N GLU A 29 -14.71 3.60 86.63
CA GLU A 29 -15.06 4.76 85.78
C GLU A 29 -13.85 5.25 84.95
N GLU A 30 -12.66 5.19 85.54
CA GLU A 30 -11.41 5.56 84.89
C GLU A 30 -11.05 4.64 83.71
N ALA A 31 -11.39 3.34 83.79
CA ALA A 31 -11.21 2.40 82.70
C ALA A 31 -12.22 2.62 81.56
N ARG A 32 -13.48 2.95 81.88
CA ARG A 32 -14.52 3.30 80.89
C ARG A 32 -14.17 4.59 80.15
N LEU A 33 -13.75 5.64 80.86
CA LEU A 33 -13.32 6.91 80.27
C LEU A 33 -12.07 6.75 79.40
N THR A 34 -11.10 5.97 79.86
CA THR A 34 -9.88 5.69 79.08
C THR A 34 -10.21 4.95 77.79
N TRP A 35 -11.14 4.00 77.83
CA TRP A 35 -11.57 3.28 76.63
C TRP A 35 -12.34 4.18 75.68
N LEU A 36 -13.30 4.99 76.17
CA LEU A 36 -14.03 5.96 75.34
C LEU A 36 -13.10 6.94 74.66
N TRP A 37 -12.11 7.46 75.38
CA TRP A 37 -11.11 8.36 74.82
C TRP A 37 -10.31 7.69 73.71
N ARG A 38 -9.86 6.45 73.91
CA ARG A 38 -9.15 5.68 72.86
C ARG A 38 -10.04 5.41 71.66
N SER A 39 -11.29 5.00 71.87
CA SER A 39 -12.26 4.75 70.81
C SER A 39 -12.56 6.02 70.01
N HIS A 40 -12.82 7.14 70.69
CA HIS A 40 -13.00 8.45 70.07
C HIS A 40 -11.75 8.90 69.29
N GLN A 41 -10.54 8.70 69.83
CA GLN A 41 -9.31 9.01 69.10
C GLN A 41 -9.12 8.11 67.88
N HIS A 42 -9.50 6.83 67.98
CA HIS A 42 -9.44 5.89 66.87
C HIS A 42 -10.43 6.26 65.76
N THR A 43 -11.69 6.50 66.11
CA THR A 43 -12.74 6.91 65.14
C THR A 43 -12.44 8.27 64.54
N LYS A 44 -11.96 9.24 65.33
CA LYS A 44 -11.49 10.54 64.83
C LYS A 44 -10.34 10.35 63.84
N SER A 45 -9.34 9.55 64.17
CA SER A 45 -8.20 9.27 63.28
C SER A 45 -8.63 8.55 62.00
N HIS A 46 -9.56 7.60 62.12
CA HIS A 46 -10.14 6.88 60.98
C HIS A 46 -10.94 7.82 60.07
N LEU A 47 -11.77 8.69 60.64
CA LEU A 47 -12.52 9.70 59.90
C LEU A 47 -11.58 10.68 59.19
N HIS A 48 -10.54 11.18 59.86
CA HIS A 48 -9.54 12.05 59.21
C HIS A 48 -8.83 11.34 58.06
N ARG A 49 -8.52 10.05 58.21
CA ARG A 49 -7.92 9.24 57.13
C ARG A 49 -8.87 9.06 55.96
N ALA A 50 -10.13 8.74 56.22
CA ALA A 50 -11.17 8.59 55.20
C ALA A 50 -11.42 9.91 54.47
N THR A 51 -11.52 11.04 55.19
CA THR A 51 -11.68 12.37 54.59
C THR A 51 -10.48 12.75 53.73
N ARG A 52 -9.25 12.53 54.19
CA ARG A 52 -8.05 12.75 53.36
C ARG A 52 -8.04 11.87 52.12
N HIS A 53 -8.42 10.60 52.25
CA HIS A 53 -8.50 9.71 51.10
C HIS A 53 -9.53 10.21 50.08
N LEU A 54 -10.72 10.64 50.53
CA LEU A 54 -11.72 11.23 49.64
C LEU A 54 -11.24 12.52 48.98
N GLU A 55 -10.52 13.38 49.70
CA GLU A 55 -9.96 14.62 49.14
C GLU A 55 -8.91 14.34 48.06
N VAL A 56 -8.05 13.34 48.28
CA VAL A 56 -7.07 12.87 47.29
C VAL A 56 -7.77 12.31 46.06
N GLN A 57 -8.80 11.47 46.24
CA GLN A 57 -9.57 10.91 45.12
C GLN A 57 -10.30 12.01 44.33
N ARG A 58 -10.88 13.00 45.01
CA ARG A 58 -11.49 14.18 44.35
C ARG A 58 -10.46 14.98 43.56
N SER A 59 -9.30 15.23 44.15
CA SER A 59 -8.21 15.95 43.48
C SER A 59 -7.70 15.19 42.25
N GLN A 60 -7.54 13.87 42.38
CA GLN A 60 -7.13 12.99 41.29
C GLN A 60 -8.17 13.00 40.16
N HIS A 61 -9.46 12.84 40.48
CA HIS A 61 -10.53 12.90 39.49
C HIS A 61 -10.57 14.26 38.78
N GLN A 62 -10.35 15.38 39.49
CA GLN A 62 -10.28 16.71 38.86
C GLN A 62 -9.09 16.82 37.89
N ALA A 63 -7.93 16.26 38.25
CA ALA A 63 -6.75 16.25 37.38
C ALA A 63 -6.99 15.39 36.12
N GLU A 64 -7.57 14.19 36.27
CA GLU A 64 -7.96 13.32 35.16
C GLU A 64 -8.97 14.02 34.24
N MET A 65 -9.98 14.69 34.80
CA MET A 65 -10.96 15.45 34.01
C MET A 65 -10.33 16.64 33.28
N ALA A 66 -9.29 17.27 33.85
CA ALA A 66 -8.55 18.33 33.18
C ALA A 66 -7.72 17.79 32.00
N GLU A 67 -7.11 16.62 32.15
CA GLU A 67 -6.38 15.93 31.08
C GLU A 67 -7.32 15.48 29.94
N VAL A 68 -8.48 14.91 30.29
CA VAL A 68 -9.51 14.57 29.29
C VAL A 68 -9.93 15.81 28.51
N ARG A 69 -10.22 16.94 29.17
CA ARG A 69 -10.54 18.20 28.48
C ARG A 69 -9.44 18.65 27.52
N LYS A 70 -8.17 18.53 27.94
CA LYS A 70 -7.01 18.86 27.08
C LYS A 70 -6.95 17.95 25.85
N SER A 71 -7.16 16.64 26.02
CA SER A 71 -7.19 15.69 24.89
C SER A 71 -8.34 15.96 23.93
N LEU A 72 -9.53 16.31 24.44
CA LEU A 72 -10.70 16.66 23.63
C LEU A 72 -10.45 17.92 22.81
N GLU A 73 -9.78 18.92 23.40
CA GLU A 73 -9.40 20.14 22.67
C GLU A 73 -8.38 19.85 21.56
N GLN A 74 -7.40 18.96 21.82
CA GLN A 74 -6.48 18.52 20.77
C GLN A 74 -7.21 17.81 19.62
N ILE A 75 -8.12 16.87 19.94
CA ILE A 75 -8.94 16.19 18.94
C ILE A 75 -9.77 17.19 18.13
N ARG A 76 -10.34 18.19 18.79
CA ARG A 76 -11.10 19.26 18.13
C ARG A 76 -10.23 20.02 17.12
N ILE A 77 -9.04 20.49 17.53
CA ILE A 77 -8.11 21.22 16.66
C ILE A 77 -7.71 20.36 15.45
N PHE A 78 -7.37 19.08 15.65
CA PHE A 78 -7.05 18.18 14.56
C PHE A 78 -8.23 17.95 13.61
N THR A 79 -9.45 17.88 14.15
CA THR A 79 -10.66 17.72 13.35
C THR A 79 -10.93 18.97 12.51
N GLU A 80 -10.76 20.17 13.08
CA GLU A 80 -10.87 21.44 12.36
C GLU A 80 -9.82 21.53 11.23
N HIS A 81 -8.56 21.17 11.50
CA HIS A 81 -7.51 21.11 10.47
C HIS A 81 -7.84 20.11 9.35
N LYS A 82 -8.32 18.91 9.70
CA LYS A 82 -8.72 17.90 8.72
C LYS A 82 -9.85 18.42 7.82
N ASN A 83 -10.82 19.12 8.40
CA ASN A 83 -11.94 19.68 7.65
C ASN A 83 -11.49 20.85 6.74
N ALA A 84 -10.58 21.71 7.21
CA ALA A 84 -10.01 22.78 6.41
C ALA A 84 -9.24 22.23 5.19
N LEU A 85 -8.42 21.20 5.39
CA LEU A 85 -7.71 20.54 4.29
C LEU A 85 -8.68 19.86 3.30
N ALA A 86 -9.72 19.20 3.81
CA ALA A 86 -10.74 18.61 2.95
C ALA A 86 -11.46 19.66 2.09
N GLN A 87 -11.73 20.84 2.66
CA GLN A 87 -12.31 21.96 1.93
C GLN A 87 -11.35 22.49 0.86
N GLU A 88 -10.07 22.65 1.16
CA GLU A 88 -9.06 23.10 0.18
C GLU A 88 -8.94 22.14 -1.00
N ILE A 89 -8.94 20.83 -0.75
CA ILE A 89 -8.94 19.80 -1.80
C ILE A 89 -10.21 19.88 -2.65
N GLN A 90 -11.36 20.14 -2.03
CA GLN A 90 -12.63 20.29 -2.74
C GLN A 90 -12.62 21.54 -3.64
N ASP A 91 -12.15 22.67 -3.11
CA ASP A 91 -12.03 23.93 -3.84
C ASP A 91 -11.07 23.81 -5.03
N GLU A 92 -9.94 23.11 -4.86
CA GLU A 92 -9.00 22.83 -5.95
C GLU A 92 -9.62 21.92 -7.01
N ASN A 93 -10.35 20.88 -6.61
CA ASN A 93 -11.07 20.01 -7.53
C ASN A 93 -12.08 20.79 -8.37
N ASP A 94 -12.85 21.67 -7.74
CA ASP A 94 -13.86 22.46 -8.42
C ASP A 94 -13.22 23.48 -9.37
N ARG A 95 -12.08 24.07 -8.99
CA ARG A 95 -11.27 24.90 -9.88
C ARG A 95 -10.74 24.11 -11.10
N LEU A 96 -10.26 22.88 -10.90
CA LEU A 96 -9.77 22.02 -11.97
C LEU A 96 -10.91 21.61 -12.93
N LYS A 97 -12.09 21.30 -12.40
CA LYS A 97 -13.29 21.05 -13.22
C LYS A 97 -13.66 22.27 -14.05
N ASP A 98 -13.65 23.47 -13.47
CA ASP A 98 -13.90 24.71 -14.20
C ASP A 98 -12.86 24.96 -15.31
N GLN A 99 -11.59 24.63 -15.07
CA GLN A 99 -10.54 24.71 -16.08
C GLN A 99 -10.75 23.72 -17.21
N LEU A 100 -11.10 22.47 -16.89
CA LEU A 100 -11.41 21.44 -17.89
C LEU A 100 -12.61 21.85 -18.75
N GLN A 101 -13.67 22.36 -18.12
CA GLN A 101 -14.87 22.81 -18.83
C GLN A 101 -14.58 23.97 -19.79
N ARG A 102 -13.69 24.90 -19.39
CA ARG A 102 -13.22 25.97 -20.27
C ARG A 102 -12.41 25.43 -21.46
N LEU A 103 -11.54 24.45 -21.25
CA LEU A 103 -10.77 23.83 -22.33
C LEU A 103 -11.68 23.10 -23.32
N ILE A 104 -12.67 22.35 -22.83
CA ILE A 104 -13.68 21.69 -23.67
C ILE A 104 -14.45 22.73 -24.49
N SER A 105 -14.93 23.79 -23.85
CA SER A 105 -15.67 24.86 -24.55
C SER A 105 -14.82 25.55 -25.63
N LEU A 106 -13.52 25.74 -25.37
CA LEU A 106 -12.58 26.29 -26.35
C LEU A 106 -12.37 25.32 -27.51
N GLN A 107 -12.21 24.02 -27.22
CA GLN A 107 -12.06 22.99 -28.23
C GLN A 107 -13.32 22.89 -29.11
N ASP A 108 -14.52 22.92 -28.53
CA ASP A 108 -15.79 22.89 -29.26
C ASP A 108 -15.96 24.12 -30.16
N ALA A 109 -15.55 25.30 -29.68
CA ALA A 109 -15.54 26.51 -30.48
C ALA A 109 -14.60 26.39 -31.69
N GLN A 110 -13.38 25.86 -31.48
CA GLN A 110 -12.41 25.62 -32.55
C GLN A 110 -12.92 24.57 -33.56
N VAL A 111 -13.48 23.45 -33.10
CA VAL A 111 -14.06 22.41 -33.95
C VAL A 111 -15.24 22.97 -34.75
N SER A 112 -16.09 23.78 -34.13
CA SER A 112 -17.20 24.45 -34.82
C SER A 112 -16.71 25.41 -35.92
N GLU A 113 -15.61 26.14 -35.68
CA GLU A 113 -15.01 27.02 -36.68
C GLU A 113 -14.41 26.22 -37.85
N VAL A 114 -13.66 25.15 -37.57
CA VAL A 114 -13.13 24.25 -38.62
C VAL A 114 -14.26 23.61 -39.42
N ALA A 115 -15.33 23.15 -38.77
CA ALA A 115 -16.50 22.61 -39.44
C ALA A 115 -17.17 23.63 -40.37
N LYS A 116 -17.29 24.91 -39.94
CA LYS A 116 -17.77 26.00 -40.80
C LYS A 116 -16.86 26.23 -42.01
N MET A 117 -15.54 26.18 -41.82
CA MET A 117 -14.58 26.32 -42.92
C MET A 117 -14.69 25.18 -43.93
N LEU A 118 -14.75 23.92 -43.47
CA LEU A 118 -14.92 22.76 -44.33
C LEU A 118 -16.25 22.80 -45.09
N TYR A 119 -17.33 23.23 -44.42
CA TYR A 119 -18.64 23.43 -45.05
C TYR A 119 -18.58 24.48 -46.18
N GLN A 120 -17.94 25.63 -45.93
CA GLN A 120 -17.78 26.69 -46.94
C GLN A 120 -16.97 26.25 -48.16
N GLN A 121 -16.03 25.32 -48.00
CA GLN A 121 -15.22 24.75 -49.09
C GLN A 121 -15.88 23.54 -49.77
N GLY A 122 -17.09 23.15 -49.37
CA GLY A 122 -17.80 21.99 -49.94
C GLY A 122 -17.27 20.62 -49.48
N LEU A 123 -16.44 20.58 -48.43
CA LEU A 123 -15.87 19.36 -47.85
C LEU A 123 -16.73 18.83 -46.70
N THR A 124 -18.04 18.71 -46.92
CA THR A 124 -19.02 18.37 -45.87
C THR A 124 -18.87 16.95 -45.32
N GLU A 125 -18.39 16.01 -46.14
CA GLU A 125 -18.12 14.62 -45.74
C GLU A 125 -16.98 14.53 -44.70
N LEU A 126 -16.09 15.51 -44.68
CA LEU A 126 -14.92 15.55 -43.78
C LEU A 126 -15.26 16.12 -42.39
N ILE A 127 -16.40 16.81 -42.23
CA ILE A 127 -16.81 17.45 -40.96
C ILE A 127 -16.99 16.43 -39.82
N HIS A 128 -17.46 15.22 -40.15
CA HIS A 128 -17.71 14.15 -39.19
C HIS A 128 -16.47 13.26 -38.95
N SER A 129 -15.38 13.50 -39.68
CA SER A 129 -14.14 12.75 -39.53
C SER A 129 -13.28 13.30 -38.38
N SER A 130 -12.40 12.48 -37.82
CA SER A 130 -11.51 12.89 -36.72
C SER A 130 -10.55 14.00 -37.17
N CYS A 131 -10.09 14.86 -36.25
CA CYS A 131 -9.14 15.94 -36.59
C CYS A 131 -7.88 15.41 -37.32
N SER A 132 -7.40 14.21 -36.98
CA SER A 132 -6.29 13.54 -37.66
C SER A 132 -6.61 13.15 -39.09
N GLU A 133 -7.83 12.66 -39.37
CA GLU A 133 -8.28 12.33 -40.73
C GLU A 133 -8.50 13.60 -41.56
N GLN A 134 -9.08 14.65 -40.94
CA GLN A 134 -9.22 15.96 -41.58
C GLN A 134 -7.85 16.50 -42.04
N VAL A 135 -6.84 16.45 -41.14
CA VAL A 135 -5.47 16.89 -41.46
C VAL A 135 -4.82 16.00 -42.52
N ALA A 136 -4.97 14.68 -42.43
CA ALA A 136 -4.40 13.76 -43.40
C ALA A 136 -4.96 13.99 -44.81
N TYR A 137 -6.29 14.16 -44.92
CA TYR A 137 -6.95 14.48 -46.19
C TYR A 137 -6.43 15.80 -46.78
N LEU A 138 -6.38 16.87 -45.98
CA LEU A 138 -5.90 18.17 -46.42
C LEU A 138 -4.42 18.16 -46.84
N LEU A 139 -3.57 17.36 -46.18
CA LEU A 139 -2.17 17.20 -46.55
C LEU A 139 -2.00 16.46 -47.88
N VAL A 140 -2.78 15.41 -48.13
CA VAL A 140 -2.77 14.65 -49.39
C VAL A 140 -3.30 15.51 -50.54
N GLU A 141 -4.36 16.28 -50.30
CA GLU A 141 -4.91 17.21 -51.29
C GLU A 141 -3.89 18.31 -51.62
N ARG A 142 -3.23 18.89 -50.60
CA ARG A 142 -2.16 19.86 -50.79
C ARG A 142 -0.99 19.30 -51.61
N ALA A 143 -0.57 18.07 -51.33
CA ALA A 143 0.50 17.42 -52.09
C ALA A 143 0.09 17.18 -53.55
N SER A 144 -1.15 16.77 -53.79
CA SER A 144 -1.70 16.57 -55.14
C SER A 144 -1.76 17.87 -55.93
N LEU A 145 -2.18 18.98 -55.29
CA LEU A 145 -2.19 20.30 -55.92
C LEU A 145 -0.78 20.84 -56.20
N LEU A 146 0.19 20.56 -55.32
CA LEU A 146 1.59 20.92 -55.54
C LEU A 146 2.21 20.13 -56.69
N GLU A 147 1.93 18.82 -56.81
CA GLU A 147 2.36 18.02 -57.97
C GLU A 147 1.78 18.55 -59.29
N ILE A 148 0.53 19.00 -59.29
CA ILE A 148 -0.11 19.60 -60.48
C ILE A 148 0.52 20.97 -60.81
N SER A 149 0.85 21.77 -59.79
CA SER A 149 1.52 23.06 -59.96
C SER A 149 2.98 22.91 -60.44
N ASP A 150 3.71 21.90 -59.98
CA ASP A 150 5.09 21.61 -60.42
C ASP A 150 5.13 21.07 -61.86
N VAL A 151 4.07 20.37 -62.29
CA VAL A 151 3.89 19.97 -63.70
C VAL A 151 3.51 21.17 -64.58
N ALA A 152 2.82 22.18 -64.05
CA ALA A 152 2.53 23.43 -64.75
C ALA A 152 3.70 24.43 -64.77
N ALA A 153 4.65 24.32 -63.83
CA ALA A 153 5.78 25.25 -63.66
C ALA A 153 7.07 24.85 -64.39
N LYS A 154 7.05 23.84 -65.28
CA LYS A 154 8.14 23.60 -66.24
C LYS A 154 7.82 24.25 -67.58
N PRO A 155 8.21 25.52 -67.83
CA PRO A 155 8.37 25.99 -69.19
C PRO A 155 9.68 25.44 -69.76
N THR A 156 9.57 24.94 -70.97
CA THR A 156 10.67 24.70 -71.90
C THR A 156 11.58 25.93 -71.99
N ARG A 157 12.85 25.70 -71.70
CA ARG A 157 14.07 26.40 -72.15
C ARG A 157 13.86 27.27 -73.40
N ASP A 158 14.13 28.58 -73.30
CA ASP A 158 15.06 29.34 -74.17
C ASP A 158 15.25 30.82 -73.72
N GLU A 159 16.51 31.27 -73.85
CA GLU A 159 17.10 32.63 -74.00
C GLU A 159 16.91 33.78 -72.97
N ASN A 160 18.06 34.17 -72.38
CA ASN A 160 18.67 35.51 -72.20
C ASN A 160 17.84 36.74 -71.73
N THR A 161 18.29 37.34 -70.59
CA THR A 161 18.78 38.75 -70.42
C THR A 161 18.27 39.46 -69.14
N ALA A 162 19.24 39.85 -68.29
CA ALA A 162 19.32 41.00 -67.35
C ALA A 162 18.27 41.27 -66.24
N ASP A 163 18.80 41.47 -65.02
CA ASP A 163 18.24 42.11 -63.80
C ASP A 163 17.94 43.64 -63.98
N PRO A 164 17.51 44.42 -62.94
CA PRO A 164 16.30 44.42 -62.07
C PRO A 164 15.72 45.90 -62.01
N PRO A 165 15.27 46.53 -60.88
CA PRO A 165 14.31 46.22 -59.80
C PRO A 165 13.13 47.26 -59.71
N GLY A 166 12.11 47.07 -58.85
CA GLY A 166 11.20 48.18 -58.52
C GLY A 166 9.97 47.86 -57.67
N ALA A 167 9.86 48.56 -56.54
CA ALA A 167 8.80 48.47 -55.53
C ALA A 167 7.41 48.99 -55.99
N GLN A 168 6.33 48.43 -55.41
CA GLN A 168 5.24 49.13 -54.69
C GLN A 168 3.92 48.34 -54.68
N LYS A 169 3.36 48.16 -53.47
CA LYS A 169 1.90 48.04 -53.18
C LYS A 169 1.17 49.31 -53.70
N PRO A 170 -0.16 49.36 -53.97
CA PRO A 170 -1.21 48.84 -53.08
C PRO A 170 -2.58 48.44 -53.70
N GLY A 171 -3.39 47.73 -52.89
CA GLY A 171 -4.82 48.03 -52.75
C GLY A 171 -5.83 47.33 -53.70
N PRO A 172 -7.14 47.46 -53.42
CA PRO A 172 -8.02 46.32 -53.15
C PRO A 172 -9.23 46.23 -54.10
N GLY A 173 -9.99 45.12 -54.08
CA GLY A 173 -11.31 45.12 -54.71
C GLY A 173 -11.96 43.77 -54.96
N ALA A 174 -13.06 43.56 -54.27
CA ALA A 174 -14.03 42.48 -54.30
C ALA A 174 -14.58 42.04 -55.70
N ASN A 175 -14.98 40.76 -55.71
CA ASN A 175 -16.24 40.21 -56.22
C ASN A 175 -16.45 39.82 -57.71
N THR A 176 -16.90 38.56 -57.83
CA THR A 176 -17.93 38.03 -58.75
C THR A 176 -17.50 37.43 -60.10
N CYS A 177 -17.37 36.09 -60.04
CA CYS A 177 -17.95 35.05 -60.89
C CYS A 177 -18.38 35.34 -62.35
N GLN A 178 -17.86 34.52 -63.28
CA GLN A 178 -18.53 33.85 -64.42
C GLN A 178 -17.44 33.22 -65.30
N SER A 179 -17.55 32.05 -65.94
CA SER A 179 -18.58 31.04 -66.10
C SER A 179 -17.90 29.82 -66.77
N CYS A 180 -18.15 28.64 -66.22
CA CYS A 180 -18.36 27.33 -66.86
C CYS A 180 -17.90 27.08 -68.31
N HIS A 181 -17.15 25.99 -68.53
CA HIS A 181 -17.51 24.97 -69.52
C HIS A 181 -16.98 23.55 -69.17
N LYS A 182 -17.93 22.65 -68.92
CA LYS A 182 -18.03 21.20 -69.24
C LYS A 182 -16.73 20.42 -69.55
N GLY A 183 -16.56 19.29 -68.86
CA GLY A 183 -15.69 18.20 -69.31
C GLY A 183 -15.52 17.04 -68.34
N GLU A 184 -16.50 16.14 -68.33
CA GLU A 184 -16.36 14.69 -68.11
C GLU A 184 -15.95 14.11 -66.74
N SER A 185 -16.90 13.37 -66.18
CA SER A 185 -16.74 12.36 -65.14
C SER A 185 -15.53 11.45 -65.38
N ARG A 186 -14.55 11.51 -64.47
CA ARG A 186 -13.61 10.40 -64.24
C ARG A 186 -13.79 9.86 -62.83
N HIS A 187 -14.68 8.87 -62.78
CA HIS A 187 -14.56 7.63 -62.02
C HIS A 187 -13.53 7.65 -60.88
N CYS A 188 -14.05 7.83 -59.66
CA CYS A 188 -13.31 7.69 -58.41
C CYS A 188 -12.62 6.33 -58.35
N GLN A 189 -11.32 6.29 -58.58
CA GLN A 189 -10.49 5.19 -58.09
C GLN A 189 -9.82 5.61 -56.79
N SER A 190 -10.12 4.85 -55.73
CA SER A 190 -9.54 4.97 -54.40
C SER A 190 -8.01 5.15 -54.46
N PRO A 191 -7.45 6.22 -53.85
CA PRO A 191 -6.00 6.48 -53.79
C PRO A 191 -5.18 5.35 -53.15
N TRP A 192 -5.82 4.49 -52.36
CA TRP A 192 -5.18 3.37 -51.65
C TRP A 192 -4.56 2.31 -52.57
N LYS A 193 -4.99 2.21 -53.84
CA LYS A 193 -4.40 1.28 -54.82
C LYS A 193 -3.04 1.73 -55.39
N ARG A 194 -2.62 2.98 -55.17
CA ARG A 194 -1.39 3.52 -55.77
C ARG A 194 -0.12 3.23 -54.96
N LEU A 195 -0.26 2.81 -53.70
CA LEU A 195 0.87 2.64 -52.76
C LEU A 195 1.52 1.23 -52.76
N PHE A 196 0.88 0.20 -53.31
CA PHE A 196 1.35 -1.21 -53.20
C PHE A 196 1.64 -1.93 -54.54
N GLY A 197 1.86 -1.20 -55.64
CA GLY A 197 2.26 -1.82 -56.91
C GLY A 197 3.75 -2.21 -56.95
N LEU A 198 4.04 -3.50 -56.93
CA LEU A 198 5.40 -4.09 -57.06
C LEU A 198 6.16 -3.59 -58.31
N HIS A 199 7.37 -3.06 -58.13
CA HIS A 199 8.35 -2.82 -59.20
C HIS A 199 8.95 -4.15 -59.72
N LYS A 200 8.86 -4.39 -61.04
CA LYS A 200 9.61 -5.47 -61.72
C LYS A 200 11.00 -4.97 -62.16
N ALA A 201 12.00 -5.81 -61.92
CA ALA A 201 13.42 -5.59 -62.16
C ALA A 201 13.81 -5.50 -63.65
N SER A 202 14.77 -4.61 -63.94
CA SER A 202 15.45 -4.46 -65.24
C SER A 202 16.73 -5.31 -65.30
N GLN A 203 16.87 -6.14 -66.34
CA GLN A 203 18.15 -6.77 -66.71
C GLN A 203 18.74 -5.99 -67.90
N SER A 204 19.99 -5.53 -67.79
CA SER A 204 20.79 -5.01 -68.91
C SER A 204 22.05 -5.85 -69.11
N LYS A 205 22.28 -6.30 -70.35
CA LYS A 205 23.50 -7.00 -70.81
C LYS A 205 24.41 -6.00 -71.52
N CYS A 206 25.72 -6.04 -71.25
CA CYS A 206 26.77 -5.39 -72.06
C CYS A 206 27.64 -6.44 -72.77
N THR A 207 27.92 -6.18 -74.04
CA THR A 207 28.73 -6.99 -74.97
C THR A 207 30.13 -6.41 -75.07
N SER A 208 31.18 -7.24 -75.12
CA SER A 208 32.57 -6.84 -75.39
C SER A 208 33.18 -7.67 -76.52
N ILE A 209 34.00 -7.03 -77.37
CA ILE A 209 34.78 -7.62 -78.48
C ILE A 209 36.27 -7.26 -78.26
N PRO A 210 37.25 -8.15 -78.57
CA PRO A 210 38.68 -7.83 -78.54
C PRO A 210 39.28 -7.60 -79.95
N ILE A 211 40.32 -6.78 -80.06
CA ILE A 211 41.18 -6.62 -81.25
C ILE A 211 42.66 -6.72 -80.82
N GLU A 212 43.42 -7.54 -81.53
CA GLU A 212 44.84 -7.86 -81.31
C GLU A 212 45.68 -7.44 -82.53
N ALA A 213 46.85 -6.81 -82.32
CA ALA A 213 48.02 -6.85 -83.21
C ALA A 213 49.31 -6.30 -82.55
N ARG A 214 50.47 -6.80 -83.02
CA ARG A 214 51.81 -7.00 -82.39
C ARG A 214 52.89 -5.87 -82.63
N PRO A 215 54.17 -6.00 -82.15
CA PRO A 215 55.06 -4.92 -81.61
C PRO A 215 56.41 -4.70 -82.37
N PHE A 216 57.31 -3.78 -81.90
CA PHE A 216 58.80 -3.96 -81.74
C PHE A 216 59.54 -2.72 -81.13
N ASN A 217 60.75 -2.93 -80.56
CA ASN A 217 61.73 -1.99 -79.95
C ASN A 217 61.53 -1.50 -78.50
N SER A 218 61.92 -2.33 -77.52
CA SER A 218 61.90 -1.98 -76.09
C SER A 218 62.87 -2.84 -75.27
N GLN A 219 64.15 -2.46 -75.14
CA GLN A 219 65.02 -3.14 -74.17
C GLN A 219 65.77 -2.17 -73.24
N ALA A 220 66.51 -1.17 -73.73
CA ALA A 220 67.14 -0.17 -72.85
C ALA A 220 66.10 0.74 -72.17
N SER A 221 65.14 1.28 -72.94
CA SER A 221 64.00 2.02 -72.38
C SER A 221 62.98 1.14 -71.65
N SER A 222 63.09 -0.20 -71.77
CA SER A 222 62.25 -1.15 -71.04
C SER A 222 62.76 -1.33 -69.62
N VAL A 223 64.08 -1.47 -69.44
CA VAL A 223 64.71 -1.63 -68.13
C VAL A 223 64.59 -0.35 -67.30
N GLU A 224 64.82 0.83 -67.87
CA GLU A 224 64.57 2.10 -67.16
C GLU A 224 63.09 2.28 -66.78
N ARG A 225 62.16 1.94 -67.69
CA ARG A 225 60.72 1.94 -67.37
C ARG A 225 60.35 0.93 -66.29
N GLN A 226 61.08 -0.18 -66.17
CA GLN A 226 60.91 -1.15 -65.09
C GLN A 226 61.47 -0.61 -63.77
N PHE A 227 62.64 0.04 -63.76
CA PHE A 227 63.19 0.70 -62.57
C PHE A 227 62.27 1.80 -62.05
N PHE A 228 61.75 2.69 -62.90
CA PHE A 228 60.78 3.72 -62.48
C PHE A 228 59.46 3.13 -61.96
N ARG A 229 59.00 1.99 -62.48
CA ARG A 229 57.82 1.29 -61.96
C ARG A 229 58.09 0.71 -60.57
N LEU A 230 59.23 0.05 -60.40
CA LEU A 230 59.64 -0.52 -59.12
C LEU A 230 59.89 0.57 -58.07
N GLU A 231 60.48 1.70 -58.45
CA GLU A 231 60.70 2.85 -57.56
C GLU A 231 59.36 3.46 -57.12
N ARG A 232 58.42 3.66 -58.05
CA ARG A 232 57.06 4.12 -57.72
C ARG A 232 56.31 3.12 -56.84
N ASP A 233 56.45 1.82 -57.10
CA ASP A 233 55.80 0.77 -56.30
C ASP A 233 56.44 0.69 -54.88
N LEU A 234 57.75 0.93 -54.76
CA LEU A 234 58.46 1.06 -53.48
C LEU A 234 58.02 2.32 -52.72
N GLU A 235 57.88 3.46 -53.40
CA GLU A 235 57.39 4.72 -52.83
C GLU A 235 55.92 4.60 -52.37
N GLU A 236 55.08 3.97 -53.18
CA GLU A 236 53.69 3.66 -52.84
C GLU A 236 53.62 2.69 -51.65
N GLY A 237 54.46 1.65 -51.64
CA GLY A 237 54.61 0.73 -50.52
C GLY A 237 55.05 1.44 -49.24
N SER A 238 56.02 2.35 -49.35
CA SER A 238 56.52 3.17 -48.24
C SER A 238 55.45 4.12 -47.70
N ARG A 239 54.65 4.73 -48.59
CA ARG A 239 53.51 5.59 -48.21
C ARG A 239 52.43 4.80 -47.48
N ARG A 240 52.07 3.61 -47.99
CA ARG A 240 51.09 2.71 -47.33
C ARG A 240 51.59 2.25 -45.96
N LEU A 241 52.87 1.90 -45.85
CA LEU A 241 53.48 1.53 -44.58
C LEU A 241 53.46 2.70 -43.58
N ALA A 242 53.77 3.93 -44.04
CA ALA A 242 53.69 5.12 -43.21
C ALA A 242 52.25 5.39 -42.73
N MET A 243 51.25 5.22 -43.59
CA MET A 243 49.82 5.33 -43.23
C MET A 243 49.41 4.25 -42.22
N ALA A 244 49.83 3.00 -42.43
CA ALA A 244 49.58 1.93 -41.47
C ALA A 244 50.22 2.22 -40.10
N HIS A 245 51.45 2.73 -40.08
CA HIS A 245 52.10 3.15 -38.83
C HIS A 245 51.40 4.34 -38.16
N SER A 246 50.90 5.33 -38.92
CA SER A 246 50.09 6.40 -38.33
C SER A 246 48.78 5.88 -37.75
N GLU A 247 48.14 4.92 -38.42
CA GLU A 247 46.88 4.33 -37.98
C GLU A 247 47.06 3.45 -36.74
N ILE A 248 48.11 2.63 -36.68
CA ILE A 248 48.46 1.86 -35.48
C ILE A 248 48.66 2.81 -34.30
N ARG A 249 49.38 3.92 -34.48
CA ARG A 249 49.57 4.92 -33.40
C ARG A 249 48.24 5.55 -32.97
N ARG A 250 47.37 5.92 -33.92
CA ARG A 250 46.05 6.48 -33.63
C ARG A 250 45.20 5.49 -32.81
N LEU A 251 45.09 4.25 -33.26
CA LEU A 251 44.35 3.19 -32.57
C LEU A 251 44.94 2.85 -31.20
N THR A 252 46.28 2.91 -31.06
CA THR A 252 46.95 2.72 -29.76
C THR A 252 46.58 3.85 -28.79
N GLY A 253 46.57 5.10 -29.24
CA GLY A 253 46.12 6.23 -28.42
C GLY A 253 44.64 6.13 -28.04
N GLU A 254 43.78 5.68 -28.95
CA GLU A 254 42.36 5.43 -28.66
C GLU A 254 42.19 4.32 -27.62
N LEU A 255 42.90 3.20 -27.76
CA LEU A 255 42.88 2.11 -26.79
C LEU A 255 43.39 2.57 -25.40
N GLU A 256 44.48 3.34 -25.36
CA GLU A 256 45.00 3.91 -24.13
C GLU A 256 44.00 4.87 -23.47
N SER A 257 43.33 5.73 -24.26
CA SER A 257 42.28 6.61 -23.75
C SER A 257 41.07 5.84 -23.21
N ALA A 258 40.66 4.75 -23.87
CA ALA A 258 39.60 3.87 -23.38
C ALA A 258 40.00 3.15 -22.08
N HIS A 259 41.26 2.73 -21.95
CA HIS A 259 41.75 2.15 -20.70
C HIS A 259 41.83 3.17 -19.56
N LEU A 260 42.20 4.43 -19.86
CA LEU A 260 42.21 5.50 -18.87
C LEU A 260 40.80 5.84 -18.40
N THR A 261 39.81 5.89 -19.30
CA THR A 261 38.41 6.10 -18.90
C THR A 261 37.88 4.91 -18.10
N GLN A 262 38.17 3.68 -18.52
CA GLN A 262 37.81 2.48 -17.73
C GLN A 262 38.39 2.55 -16.31
N ARG A 263 39.69 2.83 -16.17
CA ARG A 263 40.34 2.96 -14.85
C ARG A 263 39.77 4.11 -14.02
N ALA A 264 39.27 5.16 -14.64
CA ALA A 264 38.64 6.26 -13.91
C ALA A 264 37.29 5.85 -13.29
N TYR A 265 36.52 4.99 -13.96
CA TYR A 265 35.22 4.50 -13.46
C TYR A 265 35.31 3.23 -12.61
N GLU A 266 36.43 2.50 -12.67
CA GLU A 266 36.65 1.27 -11.89
C GLU A 266 36.42 1.44 -10.36
N PRO A 267 36.87 2.53 -9.70
CA PRO A 267 36.64 2.72 -8.26
C PRO A 267 35.16 2.95 -7.92
N GLU A 268 34.43 3.67 -8.77
CA GLU A 268 33.00 3.92 -8.60
C GLU A 268 32.19 2.62 -8.76
N MET A 269 32.57 1.79 -9.73
CA MET A 269 32.00 0.45 -9.91
C MET A 269 32.29 -0.47 -8.71
N GLN A 270 33.51 -0.42 -8.16
CA GLN A 270 33.87 -1.20 -6.97
C GLN A 270 33.11 -0.72 -5.73
N ALA A 271 33.00 0.59 -5.51
CA ALA A 271 32.22 1.16 -4.41
C ALA A 271 30.74 0.78 -4.51
N ALA A 272 30.15 0.84 -5.71
CA ALA A 272 28.79 0.39 -5.95
C ALA A 272 28.62 -1.11 -5.68
N GLN A 273 29.61 -1.94 -6.03
CA GLN A 273 29.59 -3.37 -5.74
C GLN A 273 29.63 -3.65 -4.23
N GLU A 274 30.45 -2.92 -3.48
CA GLU A 274 30.52 -3.03 -2.01
C GLU A 274 29.21 -2.58 -1.35
N GLU A 275 28.58 -1.51 -1.84
CA GLU A 275 27.27 -1.05 -1.36
C GLU A 275 26.19 -2.11 -1.59
N VAL A 276 26.18 -2.74 -2.77
CA VAL A 276 25.26 -3.84 -3.07
C VAL A 276 25.47 -5.01 -2.11
N GLU A 277 26.72 -5.38 -1.81
CA GLU A 277 27.00 -6.43 -0.84
C GLU A 277 26.53 -6.03 0.57
N GLN A 278 26.78 -4.80 1.02
CA GLN A 278 26.29 -4.31 2.31
C GLN A 278 24.75 -4.35 2.40
N LEU A 279 24.07 -3.91 1.34
CA LEU A 279 22.60 -3.97 1.25
C LEU A 279 22.09 -5.41 1.27
N ARG A 280 22.79 -6.36 0.61
CA ARG A 280 22.45 -7.80 0.69
C ARG A 280 22.51 -8.31 2.13
N HIS A 281 23.57 -7.95 2.87
CA HIS A 281 23.72 -8.34 4.27
C HIS A 281 22.62 -7.74 5.16
N GLU A 282 22.28 -6.45 4.97
CA GLU A 282 21.21 -5.82 5.76
C GLU A 282 19.83 -6.40 5.42
N VAL A 283 19.55 -6.67 4.14
CA VAL A 283 18.31 -7.37 3.72
C VAL A 283 18.22 -8.75 4.38
N GLU A 284 19.32 -9.50 4.46
CA GLU A 284 19.32 -10.81 5.11
C GLU A 284 19.11 -10.71 6.63
N LYS A 285 19.67 -9.69 7.27
CA LYS A 285 19.43 -9.39 8.68
C LYS A 285 17.97 -9.00 8.94
N LEU A 286 17.39 -8.12 8.11
CA LEU A 286 15.98 -7.74 8.19
C LEU A 286 15.05 -8.95 7.98
N LYS A 287 15.34 -9.80 6.99
CA LYS A 287 14.60 -11.07 6.78
C LYS A 287 14.60 -11.94 8.03
N LYS A 288 15.73 -12.05 8.75
CA LYS A 288 15.82 -12.83 10.00
C LYS A 288 14.93 -12.23 11.10
N TYR A 289 14.88 -10.90 11.22
CA TYR A 289 14.00 -10.21 12.17
C TYR A 289 12.51 -10.37 11.80
N GLU A 290 12.15 -10.14 10.54
CA GLU A 290 10.78 -10.33 10.05
C GLU A 290 10.30 -11.77 10.26
N MET A 291 11.14 -12.76 9.97
CA MET A 291 10.83 -14.17 10.24
C MET A 291 10.67 -14.47 11.74
N ALA A 292 11.39 -13.75 12.62
CA ALA A 292 11.24 -13.90 14.06
C ALA A 292 9.92 -13.31 14.57
N GLU A 293 9.57 -12.10 14.12
CA GLU A 293 8.31 -11.45 14.47
C GLU A 293 7.10 -12.20 13.90
N LEU A 294 7.20 -12.70 12.66
CA LEU A 294 6.14 -13.53 12.06
C LEU A 294 5.91 -14.81 12.86
N ARG A 295 6.98 -15.44 13.38
CA ARG A 295 6.86 -16.64 14.23
C ARG A 295 6.15 -16.31 15.55
N LYS A 296 6.52 -15.21 16.22
CA LYS A 296 5.85 -14.78 17.45
C LYS A 296 4.37 -14.47 17.21
N ALA A 297 4.06 -13.78 16.12
CA ALA A 297 2.68 -13.48 15.74
C ALA A 297 1.88 -14.76 15.47
N LYS A 298 2.49 -15.75 14.80
CA LYS A 298 1.89 -17.06 14.57
C LYS A 298 1.62 -17.80 15.89
N GLU A 299 2.59 -17.85 16.80
CA GLU A 299 2.43 -18.49 18.11
C GLU A 299 1.33 -17.83 18.96
N MET A 300 1.24 -16.49 18.93
CA MET A 300 0.15 -15.77 19.59
C MET A 300 -1.21 -16.06 18.96
N ASN A 301 -1.27 -16.16 17.63
CA ASN A 301 -2.50 -16.52 16.94
C ASN A 301 -2.94 -17.96 17.28
N ASP A 302 -2.01 -18.91 17.25
CA ASP A 302 -2.26 -20.31 17.63
C ASP A 302 -2.78 -20.42 19.08
N ARG A 303 -2.26 -19.58 20.00
CA ARG A 303 -2.74 -19.48 21.38
C ARG A 303 -4.18 -18.94 21.45
N LEU A 304 -4.48 -17.87 20.71
CA LEU A 304 -5.84 -17.32 20.65
C LEU A 304 -6.81 -18.32 20.03
N ASP A 305 -6.40 -19.09 19.02
CA ASP A 305 -7.22 -20.15 18.42
C ASP A 305 -7.51 -21.29 19.39
N LEU A 306 -6.56 -21.64 20.27
CA LEU A 306 -6.78 -22.58 21.37
C LEU A 306 -7.81 -22.03 22.36
N GLU A 307 -7.69 -20.77 22.74
CA GLU A 307 -8.62 -20.11 23.66
C GLU A 307 -10.02 -19.99 23.07
N ILE A 308 -10.15 -19.57 21.81
CA ILE A 308 -11.43 -19.54 21.08
C ILE A 308 -12.07 -20.92 21.06
N ARG A 309 -11.29 -21.99 20.82
CA ARG A 309 -11.82 -23.36 20.85
C ARG A 309 -12.26 -23.77 22.25
N ALA A 310 -11.50 -23.44 23.29
CA ALA A 310 -11.86 -23.71 24.67
C ALA A 310 -13.14 -22.97 25.09
N LEU A 311 -13.25 -21.69 24.73
CA LEU A 311 -14.45 -20.88 24.97
C LEU A 311 -15.67 -21.44 24.22
N ARG A 312 -15.51 -21.81 22.94
CA ARG A 312 -16.58 -22.47 22.16
C ARG A 312 -17.02 -23.80 22.79
N ASN A 313 -16.08 -24.59 23.30
CA ASN A 313 -16.41 -25.82 24.03
C ASN A 313 -17.17 -25.52 25.33
N ARG A 314 -16.75 -24.50 26.07
CA ARG A 314 -17.43 -24.11 27.32
C ARG A 314 -18.85 -23.62 27.06
N VAL A 315 -19.06 -22.81 26.02
CA VAL A 315 -20.39 -22.36 25.60
C VAL A 315 -21.27 -23.57 25.25
N ARG A 316 -20.77 -24.52 24.45
CA ARG A 316 -21.52 -25.76 24.16
C ARG A 316 -21.88 -26.56 25.41
N ALA A 317 -20.97 -26.66 26.37
CA ALA A 317 -21.24 -27.36 27.63
C ALA A 317 -22.33 -26.63 28.45
N LEU A 318 -22.25 -25.30 28.55
CA LEU A 318 -23.27 -24.49 29.22
C LEU A 318 -24.63 -24.57 28.50
N ASP A 319 -24.65 -24.62 27.18
CA ASP A 319 -25.88 -24.80 26.40
C ASP A 319 -26.50 -26.18 26.62
N ALA A 320 -25.69 -27.23 26.76
CA ALA A 320 -26.15 -28.57 27.11
C ALA A 320 -26.71 -28.63 28.54
N GLU A 321 -26.03 -28.01 29.51
CA GLU A 321 -26.52 -27.87 30.89
C GLU A 321 -27.86 -27.11 30.92
N LYS A 322 -27.94 -25.98 30.20
CA LYS A 322 -29.17 -25.19 30.07
C LYS A 322 -30.31 -26.01 29.47
N SER A 323 -30.05 -26.77 28.40
CA SER A 323 -31.05 -27.63 27.76
C SER A 323 -31.54 -28.72 28.70
N SER A 324 -30.62 -29.37 29.44
CA SER A 324 -30.97 -30.39 30.43
C SER A 324 -31.81 -29.82 31.59
N LEU A 325 -31.48 -28.62 32.06
CA LEU A 325 -32.28 -27.93 33.09
C LEU A 325 -33.66 -27.56 32.54
N GLN A 326 -33.74 -27.11 31.29
CA GLN A 326 -35.00 -26.79 30.64
C GLN A 326 -35.89 -28.02 30.49
N GLU A 327 -35.33 -29.17 30.10
CA GLU A 327 -36.06 -30.45 30.09
C GLU A 327 -36.54 -30.87 31.48
N LEU A 328 -35.71 -30.70 32.51
CA LEU A 328 -36.10 -31.01 33.89
C LEU A 328 -37.25 -30.11 34.35
N VAL A 329 -37.21 -28.82 34.03
CA VAL A 329 -38.30 -27.88 34.33
C VAL A 329 -39.59 -28.31 33.63
N VAL A 330 -39.54 -28.69 32.35
CA VAL A 330 -40.72 -29.18 31.62
C VAL A 330 -41.27 -30.46 32.25
N ARG A 331 -40.41 -31.41 32.67
CA ARG A 331 -40.86 -32.62 33.38
C ARG A 331 -41.54 -32.28 34.70
N LEU A 332 -40.94 -31.41 35.51
CA LEU A 332 -41.52 -31.00 36.79
C LEU A 332 -42.83 -30.22 36.60
N GLN A 333 -42.94 -29.39 35.57
CA GLN A 333 -44.19 -28.71 35.22
C GLN A 333 -45.30 -29.72 34.91
N LYS A 334 -44.98 -30.74 34.10
CA LYS A 334 -45.93 -31.80 33.80
C LYS A 334 -46.31 -32.61 35.05
N GLU A 335 -45.37 -32.94 35.92
CA GLU A 335 -45.67 -33.63 37.18
C GLU A 335 -46.56 -32.79 38.09
N VAL A 336 -46.35 -31.47 38.15
CA VAL A 336 -47.23 -30.55 38.90
C VAL A 336 -48.63 -30.54 38.29
N GLU A 337 -48.76 -30.45 36.97
CA GLU A 337 -50.05 -30.51 36.27
C GLU A 337 -50.78 -31.84 36.50
N ASP A 338 -50.07 -32.97 36.43
CA ASP A 338 -50.59 -34.31 36.67
C ASP A 338 -51.03 -34.45 38.14
N MET A 339 -50.25 -33.98 39.10
CA MET A 339 -50.60 -33.98 40.54
C MET A 339 -51.79 -33.06 40.85
N GLU A 340 -51.90 -31.90 40.18
CA GLU A 340 -53.08 -31.03 40.29
C GLU A 340 -54.33 -31.69 39.69
N ALA A 341 -54.19 -32.46 38.59
CA ALA A 341 -55.27 -33.23 38.00
C ALA A 341 -55.70 -34.40 38.90
N GLU A 342 -54.74 -35.14 39.47
CA GLU A 342 -54.99 -36.21 40.44
C GLU A 342 -55.65 -35.69 41.72
N LEU A 343 -55.25 -34.51 42.24
CA LEU A 343 -55.88 -33.89 43.40
C LEU A 343 -57.35 -33.49 43.10
N LYS A 344 -57.63 -33.02 41.87
CA LYS A 344 -58.99 -32.74 41.39
C LYS A 344 -59.83 -34.02 41.20
N GLU A 345 -59.21 -35.14 40.86
CA GLU A 345 -59.88 -36.44 40.76
C GLU A 345 -60.13 -37.10 42.13
N GLN A 346 -59.18 -36.99 43.06
CA GLN A 346 -59.30 -37.52 44.43
C GLN A 346 -60.39 -36.81 45.25
N GLN A 347 -60.74 -35.56 44.92
CA GLN A 347 -61.93 -34.91 45.50
C GLN A 347 -63.26 -35.54 45.06
N LYS A 348 -63.29 -36.44 44.06
CA LYS A 348 -64.53 -37.01 43.51
C LYS A 348 -64.85 -38.44 43.95
N SER A 349 -63.95 -39.21 44.58
CA SER A 349 -64.33 -40.50 45.19
C SER A 349 -63.26 -41.06 46.16
N PRO A 350 -63.66 -41.64 47.32
CA PRO A 350 -62.72 -42.05 48.37
C PRO A 350 -62.09 -43.44 48.18
N ASN A 351 -62.36 -44.15 47.08
CA ASN A 351 -62.03 -45.58 46.95
C ASN A 351 -60.85 -45.91 45.99
N VAL A 352 -60.14 -44.91 45.46
CA VAL A 352 -58.99 -45.08 44.55
C VAL A 352 -57.63 -44.96 45.28
N GLN A 353 -57.64 -44.48 46.54
CA GLN A 353 -56.45 -44.13 47.31
C GLN A 353 -55.51 -45.32 47.61
N VAL A 354 -56.05 -46.53 47.69
CA VAL A 354 -55.27 -47.73 48.02
C VAL A 354 -54.56 -48.30 46.79
N ALA A 355 -55.15 -48.19 45.59
CA ALA A 355 -54.55 -48.68 44.36
C ALA A 355 -53.40 -47.77 43.86
N CYS A 356 -53.54 -46.45 44.01
CA CYS A 356 -52.50 -45.48 43.67
C CYS A 356 -51.24 -45.64 44.55
N LEU A 357 -51.41 -45.94 45.84
CA LEU A 357 -50.27 -46.16 46.74
C LEU A 357 -49.48 -47.43 46.38
N GLN A 358 -50.14 -48.49 45.88
CA GLN A 358 -49.44 -49.71 45.46
C GLN A 358 -48.67 -49.54 44.15
N MET A 359 -49.24 -48.84 43.16
CA MET A 359 -48.54 -48.47 41.93
C MET A 359 -47.37 -47.51 42.20
N GLY A 360 -47.55 -46.57 43.14
CA GLY A 360 -46.50 -45.64 43.58
C GLY A 360 -45.31 -46.37 44.22
N VAL A 361 -45.56 -47.38 45.05
CA VAL A 361 -44.48 -48.18 45.67
C VAL A 361 -43.69 -48.97 44.63
N GLN A 362 -44.34 -49.62 43.65
CA GLN A 362 -43.63 -50.35 42.59
C GLN A 362 -42.83 -49.42 41.65
N ARG A 363 -43.34 -48.22 41.39
CA ARG A 363 -42.64 -47.20 40.59
C ARG A 363 -41.44 -46.63 41.34
N LEU A 364 -41.56 -46.45 42.66
CA LEU A 364 -40.46 -46.05 43.53
C LEU A 364 -39.40 -47.15 43.64
N GLU A 365 -39.77 -48.44 43.66
CA GLU A 365 -38.81 -49.55 43.62
C GLU A 365 -37.99 -49.61 42.32
N LEU A 366 -38.62 -49.39 41.17
CA LEU A 366 -37.92 -49.31 39.88
C LEU A 366 -36.98 -48.10 39.78
N VAL A 367 -37.42 -46.93 40.26
CA VAL A 367 -36.58 -45.72 40.29
C VAL A 367 -35.40 -45.88 41.27
N LEU A 368 -35.60 -46.56 42.41
CA LEU A 368 -34.54 -46.86 43.37
C LEU A 368 -33.50 -47.82 42.77
N GLN A 369 -33.95 -48.79 41.95
CA GLN A 369 -33.09 -49.76 41.28
C GLN A 369 -32.33 -49.15 40.09
N GLU A 370 -32.93 -48.19 39.37
CA GLU A 370 -32.27 -47.40 38.33
C GLU A 370 -31.24 -46.42 38.95
N GLN A 371 -31.54 -45.85 40.12
CA GLN A 371 -30.61 -45.00 40.87
C GLN A 371 -29.35 -45.75 41.35
N GLN A 372 -29.43 -47.07 41.60
CA GLN A 372 -28.26 -47.89 41.94
C GLN A 372 -27.27 -48.13 40.79
N GLN A 373 -27.63 -47.89 39.52
CA GLN A 373 -26.70 -47.96 38.37
C GLN A 373 -26.09 -46.61 37.97
N THR A 374 -26.59 -45.49 38.53
CA THR A 374 -26.04 -44.15 38.30
C THR A 374 -24.80 -43.71 39.13
N PRO A 375 -24.32 -44.41 40.19
CA PRO A 375 -23.28 -43.85 41.04
C PRO A 375 -21.91 -43.77 40.36
N GLN A 376 -21.60 -44.64 39.39
CA GLN A 376 -20.33 -44.51 38.65
C GLN A 376 -20.30 -43.28 37.74
N THR A 377 -21.40 -42.97 37.04
CA THR A 377 -21.47 -41.80 36.15
C THR A 377 -21.50 -40.50 36.93
N VAL A 378 -22.18 -40.48 38.08
CA VAL A 378 -22.20 -39.33 39.00
C VAL A 378 -20.83 -39.16 39.68
N GLN A 379 -20.16 -40.25 40.07
CA GLN A 379 -18.83 -40.18 40.67
C GLN A 379 -17.77 -39.71 39.68
N ILE A 380 -17.81 -40.16 38.42
CA ILE A 380 -16.89 -39.69 37.38
C ILE A 380 -17.12 -38.21 37.08
N LYS A 381 -18.39 -37.78 36.98
CA LYS A 381 -18.72 -36.35 36.80
C LYS A 381 -18.34 -35.51 38.02
N ALA A 382 -18.50 -36.03 39.23
CA ALA A 382 -18.08 -35.36 40.46
C ALA A 382 -16.55 -35.24 40.53
N ASN A 383 -15.82 -36.32 40.21
CA ASN A 383 -14.35 -36.32 40.17
C ASN A 383 -13.82 -35.38 39.08
N GLN A 384 -14.43 -35.37 37.89
CA GLN A 384 -14.11 -34.41 36.83
C GLN A 384 -14.40 -32.98 37.27
N ALA A 385 -15.55 -32.72 37.92
CA ALA A 385 -15.88 -31.40 38.44
C ALA A 385 -14.92 -30.94 39.56
N THR A 386 -14.45 -31.85 40.42
CA THR A 386 -13.44 -31.54 41.45
C THR A 386 -12.08 -31.26 40.83
N GLU A 387 -11.64 -32.05 39.84
CA GLU A 387 -10.38 -31.82 39.11
C GLU A 387 -10.40 -30.49 38.33
N PHE A 388 -11.52 -30.18 37.66
CA PHE A 388 -11.71 -28.88 37.02
C PHE A 388 -11.73 -27.73 38.05
N SER A 389 -12.35 -27.92 39.21
CA SER A 389 -12.36 -26.92 40.29
C SER A 389 -10.96 -26.69 40.87
N GLU A 390 -10.18 -27.75 41.06
CA GLU A 390 -8.80 -27.67 41.54
C GLU A 390 -7.87 -27.04 40.51
N SER A 391 -8.00 -27.41 39.23
CA SER A 391 -7.27 -26.77 38.12
C SER A 391 -7.61 -25.28 38.02
N TRP A 392 -8.88 -24.91 38.13
CA TRP A 392 -9.31 -23.51 38.10
C TRP A 392 -8.82 -22.73 39.32
N LYS A 393 -8.80 -23.35 40.52
CA LYS A 393 -8.20 -22.75 41.72
C LYS A 393 -6.69 -22.56 41.55
N ALA A 394 -5.99 -23.51 40.94
CA ALA A 394 -4.56 -23.42 40.67
C ALA A 394 -4.25 -22.31 39.65
N GLU A 395 -5.04 -22.21 38.57
CA GLU A 395 -4.89 -21.19 37.54
C GLU A 395 -5.25 -19.79 38.07
N LEU A 396 -6.31 -19.67 38.87
CA LEU A 396 -6.66 -18.44 39.58
C LEU A 396 -5.56 -18.03 40.56
N SER A 397 -5.01 -18.97 41.33
CA SER A 397 -3.88 -18.72 42.23
C SER A 397 -2.61 -18.32 41.46
N HIS A 398 -2.36 -18.91 40.30
CA HIS A 398 -1.23 -18.54 39.45
C HIS A 398 -1.41 -17.13 38.88
N SER A 399 -2.57 -16.80 38.32
CA SER A 399 -2.88 -15.46 37.83
C SER A 399 -2.83 -14.43 38.96
N GLN A 400 -3.35 -14.75 40.15
CA GLN A 400 -3.30 -13.86 41.30
C GLN A 400 -1.86 -13.63 41.78
N LYS A 401 -1.00 -14.66 41.73
CA LYS A 401 0.43 -14.53 42.02
C LYS A 401 1.11 -13.62 40.99
N THR A 402 0.89 -13.83 39.70
CA THR A 402 1.44 -12.98 38.63
C THR A 402 0.99 -11.53 38.75
N CYS A 403 -0.30 -11.28 39.05
CA CYS A 403 -0.78 -9.91 39.33
C CYS A 403 -0.10 -9.30 40.56
N ARG A 404 0.12 -10.10 41.61
CA ARG A 404 0.81 -9.64 42.83
C ARG A 404 2.28 -9.32 42.54
N ASP A 405 2.96 -10.13 41.75
CA ASP A 405 4.35 -9.93 41.35
C ASP A 405 4.48 -8.65 40.49
N VAL A 406 3.59 -8.45 39.51
CA VAL A 406 3.53 -7.21 38.70
C VAL A 406 3.22 -6.00 39.59
N GLN A 407 2.28 -6.11 40.53
CA GLN A 407 1.97 -5.04 41.49
C GLN A 407 3.20 -4.69 42.34
N THR A 408 3.96 -5.69 42.80
CA THR A 408 5.17 -5.46 43.58
C THR A 408 6.26 -4.80 42.75
N GLU A 409 6.48 -5.22 41.50
CA GLU A 409 7.46 -4.60 40.61
C GLU A 409 7.08 -3.16 40.28
N LEU A 410 5.80 -2.89 39.99
CA LEU A 410 5.30 -1.54 39.78
C LEU A 410 5.52 -0.66 41.01
N SER A 411 5.19 -1.17 42.21
CA SER A 411 5.44 -0.44 43.46
C SER A 411 6.93 -0.18 43.71
N ALA A 412 7.80 -1.11 43.30
CA ALA A 412 9.25 -0.95 43.39
C ALA A 412 9.78 0.08 42.38
N GLN A 413 9.20 0.13 41.18
CA GLN A 413 9.50 1.18 40.20
C GLN A 413 9.03 2.55 40.69
N THR A 414 7.81 2.68 41.21
CA THR A 414 7.30 3.94 41.80
C THR A 414 8.20 4.42 42.94
N ARG A 415 8.65 3.53 43.83
CA ARG A 415 9.57 3.88 44.91
C ARG A 415 10.93 4.34 44.39
N ARG A 416 11.47 3.69 43.35
CA ARG A 416 12.72 4.10 42.69
C ARG A 416 12.59 5.48 42.05
N LEU A 417 11.45 5.78 41.43
CA LEU A 417 11.18 7.09 40.86
C LEU A 417 11.09 8.17 41.94
N LEU A 418 10.36 7.93 43.03
CA LEU A 418 10.27 8.86 44.16
C LEU A 418 11.63 9.16 44.80
N VAL A 419 12.51 8.15 44.93
CA VAL A 419 13.88 8.35 45.40
C VAL A 419 14.65 9.25 44.43
N LYS A 420 14.58 9.00 43.12
CA LYS A 420 15.22 9.86 42.11
C LYS A 420 14.66 11.29 42.13
N GLU A 421 13.36 11.47 42.30
CA GLU A 421 12.73 12.79 42.43
C GLU A 421 13.23 13.53 43.67
N SER A 422 13.35 12.85 44.81
CA SER A 422 13.90 13.43 46.03
C SER A 422 15.38 13.82 45.88
N GLU A 423 16.17 13.03 45.14
CA GLU A 423 17.57 13.34 44.81
C GLU A 423 17.67 14.55 43.89
N ILE A 424 16.79 14.65 42.88
CA ILE A 424 16.70 15.83 42.00
C ILE A 424 16.34 17.08 42.80
N LEU A 425 15.38 17.00 43.73
CA LEU A 425 14.99 18.13 44.58
C LEU A 425 16.13 18.56 45.49
N SER A 426 16.86 17.61 46.09
CA SER A 426 18.06 17.90 46.89
C SER A 426 19.15 18.57 46.05
N LEU A 427 19.40 18.08 44.84
CA LEU A 427 20.37 18.68 43.92
C LEU A 427 19.95 20.09 43.48
N LYS A 428 18.66 20.34 43.26
CA LYS A 428 18.14 21.68 42.97
C LYS A 428 18.35 22.64 44.13
N GLN A 429 18.03 22.22 45.35
CA GLN A 429 18.24 23.03 46.55
C GLN A 429 19.72 23.36 46.77
N ASN A 430 20.60 22.36 46.63
CA ASN A 430 22.05 22.56 46.68
C ASN A 430 22.55 23.54 45.61
N LEU A 431 21.97 23.52 44.40
CA LEU A 431 22.31 24.45 43.34
C LEU A 431 21.90 25.88 43.68
N ASP A 432 20.72 26.07 44.25
CA ASP A 432 20.21 27.38 44.64
C ASP A 432 20.99 27.95 45.85
N ASP A 433 21.35 27.12 46.83
CA ASP A 433 22.27 27.51 47.91
C ASP A 433 23.65 27.89 47.36
N LEU A 434 24.15 27.18 46.35
CA LEU A 434 25.37 27.54 45.65
C LEU A 434 25.26 28.88 44.92
N LYS A 435 24.12 29.19 44.29
CA LYS A 435 23.89 30.49 43.65
C LYS A 435 23.89 31.62 44.67
N VAL A 436 23.20 31.45 45.80
CA VAL A 436 23.16 32.45 46.88
C VAL A 436 24.55 32.68 47.46
N THR A 437 25.30 31.60 47.72
CA THR A 437 26.68 31.72 48.23
C THR A 437 27.67 32.30 47.21
N ASN A 438 27.42 32.13 45.90
CA ASN A 438 28.23 32.77 44.87
C ASN A 438 27.89 34.26 44.75
N TRP A 439 26.61 34.61 44.81
CA TRP A 439 26.14 35.99 44.82
C TRP A 439 26.67 36.78 46.03
N THR A 440 26.68 36.19 47.23
CA THR A 440 27.28 36.84 48.41
C THR A 440 28.80 36.99 48.30
N LYS A 441 29.49 36.01 47.70
CA LYS A 441 30.93 36.10 47.45
C LYS A 441 31.27 37.20 46.45
N ASP A 442 30.53 37.31 45.35
CA ASP A 442 30.73 38.36 44.36
C ASP A 442 30.50 39.75 44.98
N ASN A 443 29.50 39.90 45.85
CA ASN A 443 29.29 41.14 46.61
C ASN A 443 30.45 41.42 47.58
N THR A 444 30.91 40.45 48.37
CA THR A 444 32.07 40.66 49.27
C THR A 444 33.36 40.98 48.52
N LEU A 445 33.54 40.43 47.32
CA LEU A 445 34.71 40.69 46.47
C LEU A 445 34.63 42.07 45.80
N HIS A 446 33.40 42.53 45.50
CA HIS A 446 33.13 43.91 45.08
C HIS A 446 33.45 44.91 46.21
N ASP A 447 32.97 44.64 47.43
CA ASP A 447 33.25 45.47 48.61
C ASP A 447 34.74 45.50 48.97
N GLN A 448 35.43 44.37 48.86
CA GLN A 448 36.88 44.29 49.10
C GLN A 448 37.68 45.09 48.06
N LYS A 449 37.24 45.12 46.80
CA LYS A 449 37.86 45.96 45.75
C LYS A 449 37.63 47.46 46.01
N LEU A 450 36.44 47.83 46.48
CA LEU A 450 36.12 49.20 46.90
C LEU A 450 37.00 49.65 48.07
N TRP A 451 37.17 48.80 49.09
CA TRP A 451 38.05 49.07 50.23
C TRP A 451 39.50 49.26 49.80
N LYS A 452 40.05 48.37 48.95
CA LYS A 452 41.43 48.51 48.46
C LYS A 452 41.65 49.77 47.61
N ARG A 453 40.65 50.21 46.86
CA ARG A 453 40.72 51.49 46.13
C ARG A 453 40.78 52.67 47.10
N LYS A 454 39.94 52.66 48.14
CA LYS A 454 39.89 53.71 49.17
C LYS A 454 41.15 53.76 50.04
N GLU A 455 41.75 52.60 50.30
CA GLU A 455 43.03 52.45 50.99
C GLU A 455 44.20 52.96 50.11
N ALA A 456 44.21 52.64 48.81
CA ALA A 456 45.18 53.19 47.86
C ALA A 456 45.05 54.72 47.70
N GLU A 457 43.82 55.25 47.69
CA GLU A 457 43.54 56.69 47.68
C GLU A 457 44.03 57.38 48.98
N SER A 458 43.91 56.73 50.14
CA SER A 458 44.45 57.24 51.41
C SER A 458 45.98 57.14 51.48
N HIS A 459 46.59 56.09 50.94
CA HIS A 459 48.05 55.97 50.84
C HIS A 459 48.66 56.99 49.87
N GLN A 460 47.95 57.35 48.80
CA GLN A 460 48.34 58.45 47.91
C GLN A 460 48.29 59.81 48.65
N GLN A 461 47.30 60.01 49.54
CA GLN A 461 47.19 61.23 50.38
C GLN A 461 48.23 61.29 51.52
N LEU A 462 48.67 60.16 52.05
CA LEU A 462 49.68 60.11 53.12
C LEU A 462 51.13 60.20 52.58
N GLN A 463 51.39 59.76 51.35
CA GLN A 463 52.73 59.90 50.73
C GLN A 463 53.08 61.34 50.34
N ASP A 464 52.08 62.21 50.13
CA ASP A 464 52.30 63.65 49.93
C ASP A 464 52.54 64.42 51.25
N ALA A 465 52.44 63.76 52.42
CA ALA A 465 52.47 64.41 53.74
C ALA A 465 53.64 64.02 54.67
N THR A 466 54.58 63.16 54.26
CA THR A 466 55.71 62.76 55.12
C THR A 466 57.07 62.82 54.41
N THR A 467 57.61 64.03 54.31
CA THR A 467 59.06 64.28 54.34
C THR A 467 59.33 65.29 55.46
N THR A 468 59.56 64.83 56.69
CA THR A 468 60.35 65.50 57.76
C THR A 468 60.19 64.79 59.10
N GLY A 469 61.31 64.60 59.82
CA GLY A 469 61.35 64.73 61.28
C GLY A 469 61.44 63.46 62.14
N ASP A 470 62.67 62.98 62.30
CA ASP A 470 63.40 62.67 63.56
C ASP A 470 62.73 62.06 64.80
N GLU A 471 63.42 61.00 65.27
CA GLU A 471 63.91 60.67 66.61
C GLU A 471 63.12 61.09 67.88
N GLU A 472 62.89 60.12 68.79
CA GLU A 472 63.47 60.02 70.14
C GLU A 472 62.66 59.08 71.07
N GLN A 473 63.38 58.16 71.72
CA GLN A 473 63.01 57.39 72.93
C GLN A 473 63.83 57.99 74.11
N PRO A 474 63.77 57.54 75.39
CA PRO A 474 62.77 56.84 76.22
C PRO A 474 62.71 57.44 77.66
N THR A 475 62.01 56.85 78.66
CA THR A 475 62.59 56.44 79.99
C THR A 475 61.58 56.04 81.12
N LYS A 476 61.83 54.83 81.68
CA LYS A 476 61.92 54.39 83.10
C LYS A 476 60.71 54.35 84.06
N MET A 477 60.13 53.15 84.19
CA MET A 477 59.65 52.52 85.45
C MET A 477 59.86 50.99 85.36
N HIS A 478 61.07 50.47 85.64
CA HIS A 478 61.36 49.02 85.54
C HIS A 478 62.07 48.49 86.80
N LYS A 479 61.32 47.81 87.67
CA LYS A 479 61.83 46.67 88.46
C LYS A 479 60.76 45.72 89.00
N GLU A 480 59.49 46.15 89.07
CA GLU A 480 58.32 45.25 89.14
C GLU A 480 57.65 45.04 87.77
N ALA A 481 57.96 45.91 86.80
CA ALA A 481 57.59 45.72 85.40
C ALA A 481 58.38 44.57 84.73
N GLY A 482 59.50 44.09 85.29
CA GLY A 482 60.33 43.06 84.64
C GLY A 482 59.75 41.65 84.70
N SER A 483 59.18 41.25 85.84
CA SER A 483 58.51 39.94 86.00
C SER A 483 57.14 39.91 85.32
N THR A 484 56.41 41.03 85.36
CA THR A 484 55.15 41.20 84.63
C THR A 484 55.37 41.34 83.13
N GLN A 485 56.45 41.99 82.66
CA GLN A 485 56.80 42.06 81.24
C GLN A 485 57.32 40.73 80.70
N ALA A 486 58.05 39.93 81.47
CA ALA A 486 58.41 38.57 81.09
C ALA A 486 57.17 37.67 80.99
N SER A 487 56.25 37.73 81.97
CA SER A 487 54.96 37.02 81.93
C SER A 487 54.12 37.45 80.72
N LEU A 488 53.98 38.75 80.49
CA LEU A 488 53.25 39.29 79.33
C LEU A 488 53.94 38.94 78.00
N GLN A 489 55.27 38.81 77.97
CA GLN A 489 56.03 38.42 76.79
C GLN A 489 55.87 36.92 76.47
N ASP A 490 55.83 36.08 77.50
CA ASP A 490 55.55 34.64 77.37
C ASP A 490 54.07 34.40 77.01
N GLU A 491 53.14 35.17 77.58
CA GLU A 491 51.73 35.20 77.17
C GLU A 491 51.57 35.68 75.72
N CYS A 492 52.31 36.71 75.30
CA CYS A 492 52.31 37.16 73.90
C CYS A 492 52.89 36.12 72.94
N LYS A 493 53.87 35.30 73.38
CA LYS A 493 54.36 34.16 72.59
C LYS A 493 53.34 33.05 72.53
N ALA A 494 52.74 32.67 73.66
CA ALA A 494 51.69 31.66 73.72
C ALA A 494 50.49 32.04 72.83
N LEU A 495 50.05 33.31 72.87
CA LEU A 495 49.00 33.81 72.00
C LEU A 495 49.40 33.80 70.52
N LYS A 496 50.66 34.09 70.18
CA LYS A 496 51.15 34.00 68.80
C LYS A 496 51.17 32.54 68.31
N ASP A 497 51.62 31.62 69.15
CA ASP A 497 51.64 30.20 68.83
C ASP A 497 50.21 29.66 68.68
N GLU A 498 49.27 30.06 69.55
CA GLU A 498 47.85 29.73 69.47
C GLU A 498 47.19 30.32 68.21
N ILE A 499 47.52 31.56 67.83
CA ILE A 499 47.08 32.17 66.57
C ILE A 499 47.66 31.41 65.38
N CYS A 500 48.93 31.02 65.42
CA CYS A 500 49.57 30.23 64.37
C CYS A 500 48.91 28.85 64.24
N GLU A 501 48.65 28.15 65.35
CA GLU A 501 47.93 26.88 65.35
C GLU A 501 46.50 27.04 64.82
N ALA A 502 45.76 28.06 65.26
CA ALA A 502 44.43 28.37 64.75
C ALA A 502 44.44 28.64 63.23
N LEU A 503 45.42 29.39 62.72
CA LEU A 503 45.58 29.64 61.28
C LEU A 503 45.90 28.35 60.51
N THR A 504 46.77 27.49 61.01
CA THR A 504 47.06 26.20 60.37
C THR A 504 45.84 25.27 60.37
N CYS A 505 45.05 25.28 61.44
CA CYS A 505 43.79 24.55 61.54
C CYS A 505 42.79 25.05 60.48
N VAL A 506 42.59 26.37 60.37
CA VAL A 506 41.74 26.99 59.35
C VAL A 506 42.21 26.67 57.93
N ASP A 507 43.52 26.71 57.67
CA ASP A 507 44.08 26.35 56.36
C ASP A 507 43.89 24.86 56.00
N SER A 508 43.90 23.98 57.00
CA SER A 508 43.62 22.55 56.83
C SER A 508 42.15 22.30 56.46
N GLU A 509 41.22 22.98 57.14
CA GLU A 509 39.78 22.90 56.85
C GLU A 509 39.44 23.54 55.51
N ARG A 510 40.09 24.65 55.15
CA ARG A 510 39.96 25.28 53.82
C ARG A 510 40.40 24.33 52.71
N ARG A 511 41.48 23.57 52.91
CA ARG A 511 41.95 22.54 51.96
C ARG A 511 40.94 21.40 51.81
N LYS A 512 40.41 20.87 52.92
CA LYS A 512 39.35 19.82 52.89
C LYS A 512 38.10 20.30 52.16
N CYS A 513 37.66 21.53 52.41
CA CYS A 513 36.53 22.14 51.72
C CYS A 513 36.78 22.29 50.21
N HIS A 514 38.00 22.72 49.81
CA HIS A 514 38.37 22.81 48.41
C HIS A 514 38.39 21.42 47.73
N GLU A 515 38.95 20.41 48.38
CA GLU A 515 38.99 19.04 47.87
C GLU A 515 37.59 18.45 47.70
N MET A 516 36.70 18.65 48.67
CA MET A 516 35.30 18.23 48.56
C MET A 516 34.57 18.96 47.42
N LYS A 517 34.82 20.27 47.23
CA LYS A 517 34.29 21.03 46.09
C LYS A 517 34.78 20.47 44.76
N GLN A 518 36.07 20.12 44.63
CA GLN A 518 36.61 19.51 43.41
C GLN A 518 36.00 18.12 43.15
N LYS A 519 35.82 17.30 44.19
CA LYS A 519 35.12 16.01 44.09
C LYS A 519 33.67 16.17 43.62
N HIS A 520 32.94 17.14 44.16
CA HIS A 520 31.56 17.43 43.73
C HIS A 520 31.50 17.93 42.28
N LYS A 521 32.42 18.83 41.90
CA LYS A 521 32.56 19.29 40.51
C LYS A 521 32.82 18.12 39.56
N ALA A 522 33.73 17.22 39.91
CA ALA A 522 34.02 16.03 39.10
C ALA A 522 32.82 15.08 39.00
N LYS A 523 32.08 14.85 40.10
CA LYS A 523 30.84 14.04 40.08
C LYS A 523 29.78 14.66 39.18
N LEU A 524 29.60 15.99 39.26
CA LEU A 524 28.65 16.72 38.41
C LEU A 524 29.03 16.63 36.93
N SER A 525 30.31 16.81 36.59
CA SER A 525 30.81 16.66 35.22
C SER A 525 30.56 15.25 34.68
N ARG A 526 30.79 14.20 35.47
CA ARG A 526 30.49 12.81 35.07
C ARG A 526 28.99 12.57 34.88
N ALA A 527 28.15 13.12 35.76
CA ALA A 527 26.70 13.00 35.62
C ALA A 527 26.20 13.72 34.36
N LYS A 528 26.73 14.92 34.08
CA LYS A 528 26.42 15.68 32.86
C LYS A 528 26.82 14.89 31.61
N GLN A 529 28.04 14.36 31.58
CA GLN A 529 28.53 13.57 30.45
C GLN A 529 27.63 12.35 30.17
N LYS A 530 27.24 11.60 31.20
CA LYS A 530 26.33 10.44 31.03
C LYS A 530 24.97 10.82 30.47
N LEU A 531 24.42 11.96 30.92
CA LEU A 531 23.16 12.46 30.38
C LEU A 531 23.31 12.86 28.92
N GLU A 532 24.42 13.49 28.55
CA GLU A 532 24.72 13.89 27.17
C GLU A 532 24.87 12.67 26.26
N GLU A 533 25.65 11.66 26.67
CA GLU A 533 25.79 10.37 25.97
C GLU A 533 24.42 9.69 25.76
N GLU A 534 23.59 9.63 26.80
CA GLU A 534 22.25 9.04 26.72
C GLU A 534 21.33 9.85 25.80
N THR A 535 21.39 11.19 25.82
CA THR A 535 20.62 12.02 24.88
C THR A 535 21.07 11.81 23.45
N THR A 536 22.38 11.78 23.19
CA THR A 536 22.89 11.51 21.84
C THR A 536 22.48 10.13 21.34
N TRP A 537 22.49 9.11 22.21
CA TRP A 537 22.04 7.77 21.87
C TRP A 537 20.54 7.73 21.52
N ARG A 538 19.69 8.44 22.29
CA ARG A 538 18.25 8.55 21.97
C ARG A 538 18.03 9.27 20.65
N ASP A 539 18.73 10.35 20.39
CA ASP A 539 18.61 11.11 19.15
C ASP A 539 19.03 10.26 17.94
N GLU A 540 20.11 9.49 18.06
CA GLU A 540 20.53 8.54 17.02
C GLU A 540 19.50 7.42 16.81
N LYS A 541 18.92 6.90 17.90
CA LYS A 541 17.88 5.87 17.81
C LYS A 541 16.60 6.40 17.17
N ILE A 542 16.18 7.62 17.51
CA ILE A 542 15.05 8.31 16.89
C ILE A 542 15.32 8.47 15.39
N LYS A 543 16.49 8.99 15.00
CA LYS A 543 16.87 9.11 13.59
C LYS A 543 16.86 7.77 12.85
N SER A 544 17.29 6.68 13.50
CA SER A 544 17.21 5.33 12.90
C SER A 544 15.77 4.92 12.64
N LEU A 545 14.90 5.08 13.65
CA LEU A 545 13.48 4.73 13.54
C LEU A 545 12.75 5.60 12.52
N GLU A 546 13.08 6.89 12.40
CA GLU A 546 12.54 7.78 11.37
C GLU A 546 12.92 7.33 9.95
N ARG A 547 14.17 6.87 9.75
CA ARG A 547 14.60 6.29 8.47
C ARG A 547 13.86 4.99 8.17
N GLU A 548 13.73 4.09 9.14
CA GLU A 548 12.99 2.83 9.01
C GLU A 548 11.51 3.08 8.66
N LEU A 549 10.87 4.03 9.36
CA LEU A 549 9.49 4.47 9.07
C LEU A 549 9.37 5.06 7.66
N SER A 550 10.33 5.87 7.23
CA SER A 550 10.34 6.44 5.88
C SER A 550 10.45 5.36 4.80
N LEU A 551 11.32 4.37 4.99
CA LEU A 551 11.45 3.22 4.09
C LEU A 551 10.17 2.37 4.06
N CYS A 552 9.58 2.10 5.23
CA CYS A 552 8.34 1.35 5.35
C CYS A 552 7.17 2.09 4.66
N SER A 553 7.07 3.40 4.85
CA SER A 553 6.09 4.26 4.18
C SER A 553 6.26 4.25 2.66
N HIS A 554 7.49 4.33 2.16
CA HIS A 554 7.77 4.26 0.73
C HIS A 554 7.40 2.90 0.12
N SER A 555 7.78 1.80 0.79
CA SER A 555 7.40 0.43 0.38
C SER A 555 5.89 0.25 0.34
N LEU A 556 5.18 0.75 1.37
CA LEU A 556 3.71 0.72 1.42
C LEU A 556 3.08 1.54 0.29
N ALA A 557 3.61 2.73 -0.01
CA ALA A 557 3.13 3.56 -1.10
C ALA A 557 3.28 2.85 -2.45
N LYS A 558 4.43 2.23 -2.71
CA LYS A 558 4.69 1.43 -3.91
C LYS A 558 3.76 0.20 -4.00
N GLY A 559 3.50 -0.45 -2.86
CA GLY A 559 2.52 -1.55 -2.77
C GLY A 559 1.11 -1.10 -3.16
N LYS A 560 0.66 0.06 -2.66
CA LYS A 560 -0.64 0.65 -3.02
C LYS A 560 -0.73 1.00 -4.50
N GLU A 561 0.32 1.55 -5.08
CA GLU A 561 0.38 1.87 -6.51
C GLU A 561 0.31 0.61 -7.39
N LEU A 562 0.99 -0.48 -6.99
CA LEU A 562 0.90 -1.76 -7.69
C LEU A 562 -0.52 -2.35 -7.61
N VAL A 563 -1.14 -2.30 -6.44
CA VAL A 563 -2.55 -2.73 -6.29
C VAL A 563 -3.46 -1.90 -7.18
N ALA A 564 -3.31 -0.57 -7.21
CA ALA A 564 -4.10 0.31 -8.07
C ALA A 564 -3.94 -0.03 -9.57
N ARG A 565 -2.72 -0.28 -10.03
CA ARG A 565 -2.45 -0.73 -11.41
C ARG A 565 -3.13 -2.06 -11.73
N ILE A 566 -3.04 -3.03 -10.82
CA ILE A 566 -3.69 -4.34 -11.00
C ILE A 566 -5.22 -4.19 -11.03
N THR A 567 -5.79 -3.34 -10.17
CA THR A 567 -7.24 -3.12 -10.16
C THR A 567 -7.73 -2.46 -11.45
N GLU A 568 -7.00 -1.47 -11.96
CA GLU A 568 -7.33 -0.81 -13.23
C GLU A 568 -7.29 -1.80 -14.41
N GLU A 569 -6.24 -2.64 -14.47
CA GLU A 569 -6.12 -3.64 -15.52
C GLU A 569 -7.21 -4.72 -15.43
N ASN A 570 -7.56 -5.16 -14.22
CA ASN A 570 -8.67 -6.09 -14.02
C ASN A 570 -10.00 -5.48 -14.44
N GLU A 571 -10.24 -4.19 -14.20
CA GLU A 571 -11.44 -3.50 -14.68
C GLU A 571 -11.50 -3.44 -16.20
N LYS A 572 -10.38 -3.15 -16.89
CA LYS A 572 -10.27 -3.19 -18.36
C LYS A 572 -10.57 -4.59 -18.89
N LEU A 573 -9.92 -5.62 -18.36
CA LEU A 573 -10.16 -7.01 -18.75
C LEU A 573 -11.61 -7.45 -18.50
N LEU A 574 -12.25 -6.95 -17.44
CA LEU A 574 -13.67 -7.20 -17.18
C LEU A 574 -14.58 -6.50 -18.20
N VAL A 575 -14.23 -5.29 -18.66
CA VAL A 575 -14.95 -4.60 -19.75
C VAL A 575 -14.80 -5.39 -21.04
N GLU A 576 -13.58 -5.71 -21.46
CA GLU A 576 -13.32 -6.49 -22.67
C GLU A 576 -14.04 -7.84 -22.66
N ARG A 577 -14.03 -8.55 -21.51
CA ARG A 577 -14.77 -9.80 -21.35
C ARG A 577 -16.28 -9.60 -21.58
N ARG A 578 -16.86 -8.50 -21.08
CA ARG A 578 -18.29 -8.20 -21.28
C ARG A 578 -18.59 -7.91 -22.74
N GLU A 579 -17.76 -7.12 -23.42
CA GLU A 579 -17.90 -6.79 -24.83
C GLU A 579 -17.78 -8.03 -25.74
N LEU A 580 -16.78 -8.88 -25.49
CA LEU A 580 -16.61 -10.13 -26.23
C LEU A 580 -17.79 -11.09 -26.03
N LEU A 581 -18.33 -11.17 -24.81
CA LEU A 581 -19.53 -11.98 -24.55
C LEU A 581 -20.76 -11.42 -25.28
N GLN A 582 -20.90 -10.10 -25.33
CA GLN A 582 -21.97 -9.45 -26.08
C GLN A 582 -21.86 -9.77 -27.58
N HIS A 583 -20.69 -9.60 -28.18
CA HIS A 583 -20.45 -9.93 -29.58
C HIS A 583 -20.73 -11.40 -29.90
N LEU A 584 -20.29 -12.31 -29.03
CA LEU A 584 -20.55 -13.74 -29.22
C LEU A 584 -22.05 -14.06 -29.20
N ASN A 585 -22.80 -13.40 -28.31
CA ASN A 585 -24.25 -13.57 -28.25
C ASN A 585 -24.95 -13.01 -29.50
N GLU A 586 -24.55 -11.81 -29.96
CA GLU A 586 -25.04 -11.20 -31.21
C GLU A 586 -24.78 -12.11 -32.42
N GLU A 587 -23.57 -12.67 -32.52
CA GLU A 587 -23.19 -13.58 -33.58
C GLU A 587 -24.01 -14.89 -33.52
N GLU A 588 -24.23 -15.44 -32.33
CA GLU A 588 -25.08 -16.63 -32.14
C GLU A 588 -26.54 -16.36 -32.57
N HIS A 589 -27.08 -15.19 -32.25
CA HIS A 589 -28.41 -14.78 -32.70
C HIS A 589 -28.47 -14.62 -34.23
N SER A 590 -27.51 -13.94 -34.85
CA SER A 590 -27.44 -13.78 -36.31
C SER A 590 -27.35 -15.12 -37.04
N LYS A 591 -26.59 -16.08 -36.48
CA LYS A 591 -26.47 -17.43 -37.01
C LYS A 591 -27.79 -18.20 -36.91
N LYS A 592 -28.52 -18.06 -35.80
CA LYS A 592 -29.86 -18.66 -35.64
C LYS A 592 -30.84 -18.09 -36.67
N GLU A 593 -30.86 -16.78 -36.86
CA GLU A 593 -31.72 -16.11 -37.86
C GLU A 593 -31.38 -16.51 -39.30
N SER A 594 -30.09 -16.56 -39.63
CA SER A 594 -29.61 -17.02 -40.93
C SER A 594 -30.01 -18.48 -41.18
N ASN A 595 -29.84 -19.36 -40.18
CA ASN A 595 -30.27 -20.75 -40.26
C ASN A 595 -31.78 -20.90 -40.46
N LEU A 596 -32.60 -20.11 -39.74
CA LEU A 596 -34.06 -20.10 -39.92
C LEU A 596 -34.43 -19.67 -41.35
N THR A 597 -33.81 -18.60 -41.84
CA THR A 597 -34.01 -18.10 -43.21
C THR A 597 -33.59 -19.13 -44.26
N ALA A 598 -32.47 -19.81 -44.05
CA ALA A 598 -32.00 -20.90 -44.89
C ALA A 598 -32.96 -22.11 -44.87
N CYS A 599 -33.49 -22.49 -43.71
CA CYS A 599 -34.48 -23.57 -43.60
C CYS A 599 -35.79 -23.22 -44.32
N LEU A 600 -36.29 -21.99 -44.15
CA LEU A 600 -37.51 -21.52 -44.83
C LEU A 600 -37.33 -21.50 -46.35
N SER A 601 -36.19 -21.00 -46.84
CA SER A 601 -35.90 -20.99 -48.27
C SER A 601 -35.75 -22.41 -48.83
N LYS A 602 -35.10 -23.32 -48.10
CA LYS A 602 -35.01 -24.75 -48.45
C LYS A 602 -36.40 -25.39 -48.59
N CYS A 603 -37.28 -25.23 -47.60
CA CYS A 603 -38.65 -25.75 -47.67
C CYS A 603 -39.43 -25.18 -48.86
N ARG A 604 -39.25 -23.89 -49.18
CA ARG A 604 -39.89 -23.26 -50.34
C ARG A 604 -39.38 -23.84 -51.66
N VAL A 605 -38.08 -24.07 -51.79
CA VAL A 605 -37.48 -24.70 -52.98
C VAL A 605 -37.99 -26.13 -53.14
N GLU A 606 -37.98 -26.94 -52.08
CA GLU A 606 -38.49 -28.31 -52.11
C GLU A 606 -39.97 -28.35 -52.54
N PHE A 607 -40.80 -27.44 -52.01
CA PHE A 607 -42.19 -27.31 -52.43
C PHE A 607 -42.31 -27.00 -53.93
N LEU A 608 -41.61 -25.96 -54.41
CA LEU A 608 -41.63 -25.55 -55.82
C LEU A 608 -41.09 -26.65 -56.74
N GLU A 609 -40.08 -27.41 -56.34
CA GLU A 609 -39.57 -28.56 -57.09
C GLU A 609 -40.63 -29.67 -57.21
N THR A 610 -41.36 -29.99 -56.14
CA THR A 610 -42.42 -31.00 -56.21
C THR A 610 -43.59 -30.54 -57.08
N GLU A 611 -43.95 -29.26 -57.03
CA GLU A 611 -44.96 -28.67 -57.90
C GLU A 611 -44.52 -28.66 -59.37
N ASN A 612 -43.29 -28.24 -59.65
CA ASN A 612 -42.70 -28.30 -60.99
C ASN A 612 -42.64 -29.73 -61.54
N LYS A 613 -42.27 -30.72 -60.71
CA LYS A 613 -42.30 -32.14 -61.11
C LYS A 613 -43.73 -32.58 -61.46
N LYS A 614 -44.74 -32.19 -60.67
CA LYS A 614 -46.15 -32.48 -60.96
C LYS A 614 -46.61 -31.82 -62.25
N LEU A 615 -46.32 -30.54 -62.44
CA LEU A 615 -46.65 -29.80 -63.66
C LEU A 615 -45.94 -30.40 -64.89
N GLY A 616 -44.67 -30.74 -64.78
CA GLY A 616 -43.91 -31.45 -65.81
C GLY A 616 -44.56 -32.77 -66.20
N SER A 617 -44.95 -33.60 -65.22
CA SER A 617 -45.66 -34.86 -65.49
C SER A 617 -47.02 -34.66 -66.18
N ARG A 618 -47.72 -33.55 -65.87
CA ARG A 618 -48.98 -33.18 -66.51
C ARG A 618 -48.77 -32.69 -67.94
N ILE A 619 -47.72 -31.90 -68.19
CA ILE A 619 -47.34 -31.46 -69.54
C ILE A 619 -47.06 -32.67 -70.41
N VAL A 620 -46.21 -33.61 -69.96
CA VAL A 620 -45.90 -34.84 -70.71
C VAL A 620 -47.17 -35.62 -71.04
N ARG A 621 -48.06 -35.83 -70.06
CA ARG A 621 -49.35 -36.52 -70.30
C ARG A 621 -50.22 -35.82 -71.34
N LEU A 622 -50.33 -34.49 -71.28
CA LEU A 622 -51.09 -33.72 -72.26
C LEU A 622 -50.44 -33.77 -73.64
N SER A 623 -49.11 -33.71 -73.71
CA SER A 623 -48.35 -33.89 -74.96
C SER A 623 -48.57 -35.27 -75.57
N ASP A 624 -48.59 -36.34 -74.77
CA ASP A 624 -48.90 -37.70 -75.23
C ASP A 624 -50.33 -37.77 -75.80
N GLN A 625 -51.30 -37.15 -75.11
CA GLN A 625 -52.69 -37.05 -75.61
C GLN A 625 -52.79 -36.25 -76.91
N LEU A 626 -52.12 -35.11 -77.01
CA LEU A 626 -52.03 -34.33 -78.25
C LEU A 626 -51.40 -35.15 -79.38
N GLY A 627 -50.31 -35.87 -79.12
CA GLY A 627 -49.68 -36.74 -80.10
C GLY A 627 -50.57 -37.89 -80.56
N VAL A 628 -51.41 -38.46 -79.68
CA VAL A 628 -52.46 -39.42 -80.08
C VAL A 628 -53.47 -38.76 -81.00
N LEU A 629 -53.98 -37.58 -80.62
CA LEU A 629 -54.97 -36.83 -81.41
C LEU A 629 -54.41 -36.41 -82.79
N GLU A 630 -53.18 -35.91 -82.84
CA GLU A 630 -52.47 -35.56 -84.09
C GLU A 630 -52.31 -36.77 -85.00
N ARG A 631 -51.91 -37.94 -84.46
CA ARG A 631 -51.84 -39.18 -85.24
C ARG A 631 -53.21 -39.62 -85.75
N THR A 632 -54.27 -39.50 -84.96
CA THR A 632 -55.64 -39.80 -85.42
C THR A 632 -56.09 -38.81 -86.50
N LEU A 633 -55.77 -37.52 -86.38
CA LEU A 633 -56.08 -36.49 -87.37
C LEU A 633 -55.32 -36.73 -88.68
N GLN A 634 -54.04 -37.07 -88.61
CA GLN A 634 -53.22 -37.48 -89.76
C GLN A 634 -53.75 -38.76 -90.42
N SER A 635 -54.25 -39.73 -89.65
CA SER A 635 -54.87 -40.95 -90.21
C SER A 635 -56.22 -40.69 -90.90
N MET A 636 -56.88 -39.58 -90.57
CA MET A 636 -58.13 -39.12 -91.19
C MET A 636 -57.90 -38.22 -92.42
N GLN A 637 -56.66 -37.87 -92.75
CA GLN A 637 -56.29 -37.14 -93.96
C GLN A 637 -56.13 -38.10 -95.16
N PRO A 638 -56.83 -37.88 -96.29
CA PRO A 638 -56.59 -38.67 -97.50
C PRO A 638 -55.30 -38.22 -98.20
N HIS A 639 -54.37 -39.15 -98.39
CA HIS A 639 -53.18 -38.96 -99.21
C HIS A 639 -53.55 -38.85 -100.69
N HIS A 640 -53.61 -37.62 -101.23
CA HIS A 640 -53.19 -37.24 -102.59
C HIS A 640 -53.33 -35.70 -102.76
N PHE A 641 -52.28 -34.90 -102.51
CA PHE A 641 -51.87 -33.80 -103.42
C PHE A 641 -50.56 -33.10 -102.98
N THR A 642 -49.62 -33.12 -103.92
CA THR A 642 -48.54 -32.15 -104.20
C THR A 642 -47.35 -32.00 -103.24
N GLU A 643 -46.34 -32.83 -103.51
CA GLU A 643 -45.04 -32.32 -103.95
C GLU A 643 -45.25 -31.26 -105.05
N ASP A 644 -44.95 -29.99 -104.77
CA ASP A 644 -44.51 -28.95 -105.73
C ASP A 644 -44.77 -27.55 -105.14
N LEU A 645 -43.86 -27.07 -104.30
CA LEU A 645 -43.63 -25.64 -104.02
C LEU A 645 -42.26 -25.48 -103.31
N LYS A 646 -41.24 -26.16 -103.85
CA LYS A 646 -39.85 -25.74 -103.66
C LYS A 646 -39.47 -24.88 -104.87
N LYS A 647 -39.18 -23.62 -104.59
CA LYS A 647 -38.37 -22.65 -105.34
C LYS A 647 -39.12 -21.40 -105.78
N ASN A 648 -38.85 -20.35 -104.99
CA ASN A 648 -38.55 -18.97 -105.37
C ASN A 648 -39.54 -17.96 -104.80
N PHE A 649 -39.27 -17.46 -103.59
CA PHE A 649 -39.10 -16.03 -103.29
C PHE A 649 -38.42 -15.90 -101.91
N PHE A 650 -37.15 -15.53 -101.91
CA PHE A 650 -36.37 -14.97 -100.79
C PHE A 650 -36.02 -13.52 -101.21
N PRO A 651 -35.83 -12.53 -100.29
CA PRO A 651 -34.84 -12.63 -99.22
C PRO A 651 -35.14 -11.90 -97.88
N HIS A 652 -34.34 -12.26 -96.87
CA HIS A 652 -34.00 -11.49 -95.66
C HIS A 652 -35.10 -11.19 -94.62
N LEU A 653 -35.13 -11.97 -93.54
CA LEU A 653 -35.37 -11.48 -92.17
C LEU A 653 -34.83 -12.48 -91.16
N SER A 654 -33.67 -12.13 -90.58
CA SER A 654 -33.10 -12.77 -89.41
C SER A 654 -34.03 -12.59 -88.22
N LEU A 655 -34.75 -13.63 -87.82
CA LEU A 655 -35.42 -13.67 -86.52
C LEU A 655 -34.41 -14.18 -85.49
N GLN A 656 -33.64 -13.23 -84.96
CA GLN A 656 -33.05 -13.36 -83.63
C GLN A 656 -34.20 -13.64 -82.64
N THR A 657 -34.14 -14.75 -81.92
CA THR A 657 -34.85 -14.88 -80.63
C THR A 657 -34.23 -13.89 -79.66
N SER A 658 -34.69 -12.64 -79.77
CA SER A 658 -34.38 -11.57 -78.84
C SER A 658 -35.25 -11.76 -77.61
N SER A 659 -34.61 -12.21 -76.53
CA SER A 659 -35.12 -12.10 -75.17
C SER A 659 -35.22 -10.61 -74.84
N VAL A 660 -36.38 -10.02 -75.11
CA VAL A 660 -36.71 -8.66 -74.70
C VAL A 660 -37.50 -8.73 -73.40
N THR A 661 -36.78 -8.53 -72.32
CA THR A 661 -37.29 -8.01 -71.05
C THR A 661 -37.79 -6.59 -71.31
N MET A 662 -39.05 -6.28 -70.98
CA MET A 662 -39.50 -4.90 -70.80
C MET A 662 -40.32 -4.76 -69.51
N PRO A 663 -40.32 -3.56 -68.91
CA PRO A 663 -40.45 -3.33 -67.48
C PRO A 663 -41.88 -2.94 -67.07
N VAL A 664 -42.22 -3.15 -65.80
CA VAL A 664 -43.32 -2.47 -65.11
C VAL A 664 -42.86 -2.12 -63.70
N ASP A 665 -42.66 -0.82 -63.50
CA ASP A 665 -42.69 -0.17 -62.20
C ASP A 665 -44.13 0.17 -61.79
N ALA A 666 -44.27 0.37 -60.47
CA ALA A 666 -45.38 0.95 -59.71
C ALA A 666 -46.55 0.02 -59.41
N TRP A 667 -46.64 -0.40 -58.13
CA TRP A 667 -47.63 0.10 -57.18
C TRP A 667 -46.93 0.52 -55.88
N ARG A 668 -47.42 1.64 -55.32
CA ARG A 668 -46.92 2.39 -54.18
C ARG A 668 -47.80 2.05 -52.96
N SER A 669 -47.21 1.88 -51.78
CA SER A 669 -47.77 2.32 -50.49
C SER A 669 -46.74 2.16 -49.35
N ASP A 670 -46.21 3.31 -48.94
CA ASP A 670 -45.85 3.81 -47.60
C ASP A 670 -45.32 2.86 -46.51
N ALA A 671 -44.07 3.13 -46.09
CA ALA A 671 -43.72 3.48 -44.72
C ALA A 671 -42.30 4.08 -44.66
N GLU A 672 -42.18 5.32 -44.15
CA GLU A 672 -40.96 5.91 -43.59
C GLU A 672 -40.48 5.03 -42.40
N GLN A 673 -39.22 4.95 -41.92
CA GLN A 673 -38.09 5.88 -41.86
C GLN A 673 -36.85 5.10 -41.31
N SER A 674 -35.62 5.53 -41.68
CA SER A 674 -34.34 5.38 -40.93
C SER A 674 -33.73 3.97 -40.80
N ASP A 675 -32.43 3.68 -40.85
CA ASP A 675 -31.20 4.39 -41.20
C ASP A 675 -30.07 3.32 -41.20
N LEU A 676 -29.04 3.53 -42.03
CA LEU A 676 -27.64 3.14 -41.82
C LEU A 676 -27.11 1.68 -41.98
N LEU A 677 -26.15 1.62 -42.91
CA LEU A 677 -24.85 0.93 -42.90
C LEU A 677 -24.70 -0.49 -43.50
N SER A 678 -24.17 -0.42 -44.72
CA SER A 678 -23.42 -1.39 -45.49
C SER A 678 -22.32 -2.14 -44.73
N SER A 679 -22.18 -3.44 -45.03
CA SER A 679 -20.87 -4.10 -45.16
C SER A 679 -20.90 -5.13 -46.30
N PRO A 680 -19.79 -5.27 -47.06
CA PRO A 680 -19.75 -6.10 -48.25
C PRO A 680 -19.28 -7.53 -47.97
N THR A 681 -19.58 -8.31 -49.00
CA THR A 681 -19.42 -9.73 -49.22
C THR A 681 -17.99 -10.23 -49.40
N SER A 682 -17.77 -11.44 -48.85
CA SER A 682 -17.31 -12.64 -49.56
C SER A 682 -15.80 -12.91 -49.69
N CYS A 683 -15.45 -14.05 -49.09
CA CYS A 683 -14.23 -14.82 -49.23
C CYS A 683 -14.07 -15.45 -50.62
N LYS A 684 -12.83 -15.57 -51.10
CA LYS A 684 -12.36 -16.70 -51.92
C LYS A 684 -11.02 -17.22 -51.37
N ALA A 685 -11.01 -18.50 -51.05
CA ALA A 685 -9.84 -19.36 -50.83
C ALA A 685 -9.19 -19.73 -52.19
N ALA A 686 -8.01 -20.32 -52.37
CA ALA A 686 -6.95 -20.89 -51.53
C ALA A 686 -5.66 -20.88 -52.39
N ASP A 687 -4.47 -20.90 -51.78
CA ASP A 687 -3.42 -21.92 -52.02
C ASP A 687 -2.10 -21.55 -51.30
N LEU A 688 -1.60 -22.54 -50.55
CA LEU A 688 -0.31 -22.65 -49.83
C LEU A 688 0.92 -22.66 -50.80
N PRO A 689 2.22 -22.64 -50.36
CA PRO A 689 2.76 -23.05 -49.04
C PRO A 689 3.96 -22.26 -48.43
N ARG A 690 4.22 -22.58 -47.14
CA ARG A 690 5.50 -22.54 -46.39
C ARG A 690 6.11 -21.18 -46.01
N SER A 691 6.13 -20.87 -44.71
CA SER A 691 7.33 -21.11 -43.86
C SER A 691 7.10 -20.80 -42.36
N ALA A 692 7.59 -21.73 -41.54
CA ALA A 692 8.07 -21.64 -40.16
C ALA A 692 7.12 -21.26 -39.01
N GLU A 693 6.84 -22.29 -38.21
CA GLU A 693 6.20 -22.30 -36.90
C GLU A 693 7.03 -21.64 -35.78
N MET A 694 6.27 -21.29 -34.73
CA MET A 694 6.67 -21.00 -33.36
C MET A 694 7.89 -21.77 -32.82
N GLY A 695 8.66 -21.05 -32.02
CA GLY A 695 9.55 -21.63 -31.02
C GLY A 695 9.55 -20.81 -29.73
N TYR A 696 8.65 -21.11 -28.80
CA TYR A 696 8.92 -20.92 -27.38
C TYR A 696 8.70 -22.27 -26.69
N LEU A 697 9.77 -23.07 -26.67
CA LEU A 697 9.85 -24.25 -25.84
C LEU A 697 10.28 -23.83 -24.43
N ASN A 698 9.45 -24.23 -23.47
CA ASN A 698 9.88 -24.54 -22.11
C ASN A 698 11.17 -25.36 -22.14
N LEU A 699 12.18 -24.89 -21.41
CA LEU A 699 13.34 -25.69 -21.04
C LEU A 699 13.49 -25.65 -19.52
N THR A 700 12.84 -26.60 -18.85
CA THR A 700 13.34 -27.14 -17.58
C THR A 700 14.00 -28.49 -17.85
N SER A 701 15.31 -28.52 -17.57
CA SER A 701 16.14 -29.66 -17.13
C SER A 701 16.65 -30.70 -18.13
N THR A 702 17.98 -30.78 -18.34
CA THR A 702 18.90 -31.73 -17.66
C THR A 702 20.23 -31.91 -18.41
N GLN A 703 21.35 -31.97 -17.68
CA GLN A 703 22.54 -32.74 -18.06
C GLN A 703 23.09 -33.50 -16.83
N ASN A 704 22.75 -34.80 -16.76
CA ASN A 704 23.56 -36.01 -16.51
C ASN A 704 24.92 -35.89 -15.76
N CYS A 705 25.41 -36.83 -14.93
CA CYS A 705 25.00 -38.18 -14.51
C CYS A 705 25.88 -38.72 -13.35
N SER A 706 25.39 -39.82 -12.74
CA SER A 706 26.00 -40.80 -11.80
C SER A 706 25.95 -40.45 -10.31
N SER A 707 25.43 -41.27 -9.38
CA SER A 707 25.12 -42.71 -9.34
C SER A 707 24.04 -43.03 -8.27
N SER A 708 23.27 -44.10 -8.49
CA SER A 708 22.31 -44.78 -7.59
C SER A 708 22.98 -45.41 -6.34
N PRO A 709 22.29 -46.09 -5.37
CA PRO A 709 20.84 -46.38 -5.22
C PRO A 709 20.27 -46.30 -3.77
N ALA A 710 19.00 -46.74 -3.65
CA ALA A 710 18.24 -47.21 -2.47
C ALA A 710 17.38 -46.14 -1.77
N SER A 711 16.09 -46.34 -1.47
CA SER A 711 15.20 -47.51 -1.54
C SER A 711 13.78 -47.06 -1.14
N HIS A 712 12.75 -47.70 -1.72
CA HIS A 712 11.42 -48.06 -1.16
C HIS A 712 10.68 -47.08 -0.22
N SER A 713 9.35 -46.87 -0.25
CA SER A 713 8.20 -47.37 -1.01
C SER A 713 6.94 -46.69 -0.42
N ALA A 714 5.95 -46.43 -1.27
CA ALA A 714 4.50 -46.47 -1.08
C ALA A 714 3.84 -46.12 0.29
N SER A 715 2.99 -45.09 0.24
CA SER A 715 1.54 -45.12 0.47
C SER A 715 0.96 -46.01 1.59
N GLN A 716 0.21 -45.43 2.54
CA GLN A 716 -1.26 -45.53 2.60
C GLN A 716 -1.86 -44.93 3.89
N SER A 717 -3.10 -44.49 3.72
CA SER A 717 -4.06 -44.01 4.71
C SER A 717 -4.48 -45.05 5.76
N THR A 718 -5.16 -44.49 6.78
CA THR A 718 -6.34 -45.01 7.52
C THR A 718 -6.14 -45.94 8.75
N VAL A 719 -6.63 -45.39 9.88
CA VAL A 719 -7.58 -45.97 10.86
C VAL A 719 -7.06 -46.86 12.02
N CYS A 720 -7.20 -46.26 13.20
CA CYS A 720 -7.67 -46.74 14.52
C CYS A 720 -7.24 -48.09 15.13
N VAL A 721 -7.20 -48.01 16.47
CA VAL A 721 -7.55 -49.00 17.51
C VAL A 721 -6.37 -49.46 18.38
N SER A 722 -6.28 -48.79 19.53
CA SER A 722 -6.24 -49.30 20.91
C SER A 722 -5.16 -50.27 21.41
N GLU A 723 -4.82 -49.98 22.68
CA GLU A 723 -4.37 -50.86 23.76
C GLU A 723 -2.86 -51.02 24.06
N LEU A 724 -2.49 -50.32 25.14
CA LEU A 724 -1.82 -50.83 26.35
C LEU A 724 -0.44 -51.48 26.19
N PHE A 725 0.59 -50.82 26.74
CA PHE A 725 1.39 -51.42 27.82
C PHE A 725 2.17 -50.34 28.59
N ASN A 726 2.03 -50.38 29.92
CA ASN A 726 2.83 -49.63 30.90
C ASN A 726 4.25 -50.21 31.02
N GLN A 727 5.26 -49.34 31.09
CA GLN A 727 6.56 -49.50 31.78
C GLN A 727 7.20 -48.10 31.80
N SER A 728 7.11 -47.33 32.89
CA SER A 728 7.97 -47.34 34.10
C SER A 728 9.45 -47.03 33.86
N GLU A 729 9.93 -46.06 34.64
CA GLU A 729 11.33 -45.72 34.98
C GLU A 729 12.09 -44.81 33.99
N ALA A 730 12.22 -43.51 34.31
CA ALA A 730 13.20 -42.91 35.23
C ALA A 730 14.63 -42.86 34.65
N SER A 731 15.08 -41.68 34.23
CA SER A 731 16.47 -41.25 34.46
C SER A 731 16.65 -39.75 34.24
N CYS A 732 17.44 -39.17 35.15
CA CYS A 732 17.83 -37.78 35.30
C CYS A 732 18.41 -37.10 34.05
N ARG A 733 18.00 -35.85 33.78
CA ARG A 733 18.76 -34.61 34.09
C ARG A 733 17.95 -33.38 33.75
#